data_AF-A0A2S6H288-F1
#
_entry.id   AF-A0A2S6H288-F1
#
_cell.length_a   1.000
_cell.length_b   1.000
_cell.length_c   1.000
_cell.angle_alpha   90.00
_cell.angle_beta   90.00
_cell.angle_gamma   90.00
#
_symmetry.space_group_name_H-M   'P 1'
#
loop_
_entity.id
_entity.type
_entity.pdbx_description
1 polymer ?
#
loop_
_entity_poly.entity_id
_entity_poly.type
_entity_poly.pdbx_seq_one_letter_code
_entity_poly.pdbx_strand_id
1 'polypeptide(L)'
;MTIIVMLIFPILGIQWHNLTLQERTQPIAQPAQFWKGFFKREWQPFLEQRFLSHIGSLRSILIRSYNETIYCLFPTRPNSGYIWTPEFGFYPVDAIRRLNDDVLHHETIKQHYQRSARRLRILQEMLSHHGVALLVVTPPPKVRVYPEYAAPYLIAPAETIMSRAVSYGDVLEESGVNVLNIQRIFAQRKAASPWPFFTTTSFHWSYWAGCMMTDEIMRKAEALTGHPFFTINCSNVEYGKSKWSDTDVASILNIFSTDAIIGEAPFPKITPQQSPGEESRKIIIIGDSFSDQIVYALTQALPEMSWSPGWLTRYDSFISRQTIGMGGRVTAQTPLQQSTALPEILTKELLVMEVSDGNISRDNPDRMEFGATQVLLDGLLTKTDAGMVDPKRFLVQGWRDLGNKQWRTTGHKASFAIRPPTNGNRIQLTLDVENLSSDQSIPRRLDILVDGKSIGQATLAQGRGMLELTVPSTFQWQDDLVTEISLQDASGQPLAMLLHGVQMLGAGTDKAANKRISIEVLPSAQILDQAGIRTVNLINSEESEDVLVGGLSSLESNDKESWRWALGPATRIKFYIDPAWPEQARQLLLKFAFKNGVPIPDQTVTIRLNGKDIRHFSSEEIGIQKQVDADMALTAKQGLNVLEIVYQDWNHGKKNYGSNDPRQLAVVVMHLSLQETK
;
A
#
# COMPACT_ATOMS: atom_id res chain seq x y z
N MET A 1 -47.66 -4.41 29.49
CA MET A 1 -46.60 -4.95 30.37
C MET A 1 -45.27 -5.19 29.63
N THR A 2 -45.30 -5.67 28.37
CA THR A 2 -44.10 -6.06 27.59
C THR A 2 -43.12 -4.92 27.29
N ILE A 3 -43.62 -3.70 27.03
CA ILE A 3 -42.78 -2.51 26.77
C ILE A 3 -42.03 -2.05 28.03
N ILE A 4 -42.66 -2.15 29.21
CA ILE A 4 -42.02 -1.78 30.49
C ILE A 4 -40.91 -2.77 30.84
N VAL A 5 -41.10 -4.06 30.55
CA VAL A 5 -40.06 -5.08 30.74
C VAL A 5 -38.88 -4.85 29.79
N MET A 6 -39.12 -4.48 28.54
CA MET A 6 -38.04 -4.14 27.60
C MET A 6 -37.25 -2.88 27.99
N LEU A 7 -37.86 -1.92 28.69
CA LEU A 7 -37.19 -0.70 29.16
C LEU A 7 -36.37 -0.89 30.45
N ILE A 8 -36.66 -1.92 31.24
CA ILE A 8 -35.94 -2.21 32.51
C ILE A 8 -34.66 -3.04 32.27
N PHE A 9 -34.63 -3.90 31.25
CA PHE A 9 -33.47 -4.75 30.91
C PHE A 9 -32.17 -4.02 30.56
N PRO A 10 -32.17 -2.86 29.86
CA PRO A 10 -30.96 -2.08 29.58
C PRO A 10 -30.26 -1.57 30.84
N ILE A 11 -31.01 -1.32 31.92
CA ILE A 11 -30.49 -0.85 33.20
C ILE A 11 -29.62 -1.94 33.87
N LEU A 12 -29.85 -3.21 33.53
CA LEU A 12 -29.11 -4.36 34.06
C LEU A 12 -27.80 -4.67 33.30
N GLY A 13 -27.46 -3.90 32.25
CA GLY A 13 -26.19 -4.05 31.53
C GLY A 13 -26.00 -5.37 30.78
N ILE A 14 -27.07 -6.13 30.54
CA ILE A 14 -27.02 -7.43 29.86
C ILE A 14 -26.76 -7.19 28.36
N GLN A 15 -25.55 -7.53 27.90
CA GLN A 15 -25.15 -7.45 26.48
C GLN A 15 -25.37 -8.80 25.78
N TRP A 16 -26.24 -8.83 24.77
CA TRP A 16 -26.36 -9.97 23.86
C TRP A 16 -25.34 -9.81 22.73
N HIS A 17 -24.34 -10.69 22.70
CA HIS A 17 -23.23 -10.64 21.75
C HIS A 17 -23.67 -10.76 20.29
N ASN A 18 -24.84 -11.36 20.01
CA ASN A 18 -25.36 -11.57 18.65
C ASN A 18 -26.14 -10.36 18.08
N LEU A 19 -26.26 -9.26 18.82
CA LEU A 19 -27.03 -8.06 18.43
C LEU A 19 -26.15 -6.81 18.34
N THR A 20 -24.89 -6.96 17.95
CA THR A 20 -24.00 -5.80 17.71
C THR A 20 -24.41 -5.07 16.43
N LEU A 21 -24.44 -3.73 16.47
CA LEU A 21 -24.65 -2.91 15.27
C LEU A 21 -23.30 -2.60 14.63
N GLN A 22 -23.26 -2.57 13.30
CA GLN A 22 -22.14 -2.03 12.54
C GLN A 22 -22.33 -0.51 12.43
N GLU A 23 -21.62 0.24 13.27
CA GLU A 23 -21.66 1.70 13.28
C GLU A 23 -20.25 2.28 13.29
N ARG A 24 -20.02 3.31 12.46
CA ARG A 24 -18.84 4.17 12.58
C ARG A 24 -19.15 5.34 13.51
N THR A 25 -19.23 5.10 14.81
CA THR A 25 -19.29 6.19 15.79
C THR A 25 -17.96 6.27 16.54
N GLN A 26 -17.27 7.41 16.44
CA GLN A 26 -16.07 7.63 17.26
C GLN A 26 -16.49 7.92 18.70
N PRO A 27 -15.79 7.35 19.70
CA PRO A 27 -16.06 7.66 21.11
C PRO A 27 -15.81 9.13 21.37
N ILE A 28 -16.79 9.80 21.97
CA ILE A 28 -16.74 11.19 22.37
C ILE A 28 -16.09 11.21 23.75
N ALA A 29 -14.95 11.88 23.86
CA ALA A 29 -14.25 12.02 25.13
C ALA A 29 -15.14 12.71 26.17
N GLN A 30 -15.10 12.23 27.41
CA GLN A 30 -15.77 12.90 28.51
C GLN A 30 -15.19 14.33 28.67
N PRO A 31 -16.02 15.37 28.77
CA PRO A 31 -15.53 16.73 28.99
C PRO A 31 -14.70 16.80 30.29
N ALA A 32 -13.45 17.25 30.19
CA ALA A 32 -12.51 17.25 31.32
C ALA A 32 -12.93 18.15 32.48
N GLN A 33 -13.80 19.14 32.22
CA GLN A 33 -14.27 20.10 33.22
C GLN A 33 -15.78 20.30 33.09
N PHE A 34 -16.50 20.13 34.20
CA PHE A 34 -17.96 20.17 34.23
C PHE A 34 -18.55 21.49 33.69
N TRP A 35 -18.22 22.62 34.31
CA TRP A 35 -18.81 23.92 33.95
C TRP A 35 -18.39 24.41 32.56
N LYS A 36 -17.12 24.24 32.18
CA LYS A 36 -16.61 24.66 30.87
C LYS A 36 -17.23 23.86 29.73
N GLY A 37 -17.34 22.54 29.90
CA GLY A 37 -18.01 21.67 28.94
C GLY A 37 -19.52 21.97 28.83
N PHE A 38 -20.16 22.39 29.93
CA PHE A 38 -21.59 22.70 29.93
C PHE A 38 -21.90 23.93 29.06
N PHE A 39 -21.18 25.03 29.27
CA PHE A 39 -21.35 26.24 28.45
C PHE A 39 -20.94 26.06 27.00
N LYS A 40 -20.03 25.12 26.70
CA LYS A 40 -19.64 24.75 25.34
C LYS A 40 -20.52 23.67 24.69
N ARG A 41 -21.55 23.18 25.39
CA ARG A 41 -22.45 22.10 24.94
C ARG A 41 -21.73 20.77 24.65
N GLU A 42 -20.57 20.53 25.26
CA GLU A 42 -19.79 19.29 25.10
C GLU A 42 -20.40 18.10 25.86
N TRP A 43 -21.20 18.36 26.91
CA TRP A 43 -21.87 17.31 27.70
C TRP A 43 -23.03 16.64 26.99
N GLN A 44 -23.76 17.37 26.15
CA GLN A 44 -24.91 16.81 25.43
C GLN A 44 -24.52 15.63 24.52
N PRO A 45 -23.56 15.76 23.58
CA PRO A 45 -23.20 14.65 22.71
C PRO A 45 -22.53 13.50 23.47
N PHE A 46 -21.77 13.79 24.53
CA PHE A 46 -21.21 12.75 25.42
C PHE A 46 -22.31 11.95 26.14
N LEU A 47 -23.31 12.63 26.73
CA LEU A 47 -24.41 11.97 27.44
C LEU A 47 -25.33 11.23 26.48
N GLU A 48 -25.57 11.76 25.28
CA GLU A 48 -26.30 11.06 24.21
C GLU A 48 -25.58 9.77 23.81
N GLN A 49 -24.29 9.82 23.52
CA GLN A 49 -23.52 8.62 23.18
C GLN A 49 -23.47 7.63 24.35
N ARG A 50 -23.30 8.11 25.58
CA ARG A 50 -23.30 7.27 26.78
C ARG A 50 -24.66 6.61 27.00
N PHE A 51 -25.75 7.36 26.87
CA PHE A 51 -27.10 6.83 26.97
C PHE A 51 -27.34 5.77 25.89
N LEU A 52 -26.97 6.04 24.64
CA LEU A 52 -27.10 5.09 23.54
C LEU A 52 -26.22 3.84 23.73
N SER A 53 -25.03 3.96 24.33
CA SER A 53 -24.17 2.82 24.64
C SER A 53 -24.67 1.98 25.81
N HIS A 54 -25.40 2.58 26.76
CA HIS A 54 -25.98 1.89 27.92
C HIS A 54 -27.39 1.31 27.67
N ILE A 55 -28.13 1.79 26.65
CA ILE A 55 -29.37 1.14 26.20
C ILE A 55 -29.10 -0.30 25.68
N GLY A 56 -27.83 -0.60 25.35
CA GLY A 56 -27.38 -1.95 25.04
C GLY A 56 -28.14 -2.57 23.86
N SER A 57 -28.49 -3.85 23.98
CA SER A 57 -29.12 -4.62 22.90
C SER A 57 -30.51 -4.13 22.50
N LEU A 58 -31.21 -3.34 23.33
CA LEU A 58 -32.51 -2.76 22.96
C LEU A 58 -32.36 -1.78 21.79
N ARG A 59 -31.30 -0.96 21.79
CA ARG A 59 -31.00 -0.03 20.69
C ARG A 59 -30.79 -0.79 19.39
N SER A 60 -30.02 -1.88 19.45
CA SER A 60 -29.80 -2.76 18.31
C SER A 60 -31.06 -3.40 17.78
N ILE A 61 -31.94 -3.88 18.66
CA ILE A 61 -33.23 -4.45 18.27
C ILE A 61 -34.08 -3.40 17.57
N LEU A 62 -34.20 -2.19 18.13
CA LEU A 62 -35.00 -1.11 17.55
C LEU A 62 -34.49 -0.67 16.17
N ILE A 63 -33.17 -0.48 16.04
CA ILE A 63 -32.54 -0.11 14.77
C ILE A 63 -32.71 -1.24 13.75
N ARG A 64 -32.45 -2.50 14.11
CA ARG A 64 -32.63 -3.64 13.21
C ARG A 64 -34.08 -3.84 12.79
N SER A 65 -35.03 -3.66 13.70
CA SER A 65 -36.47 -3.75 13.42
C SER A 65 -36.92 -2.65 12.46
N TYR A 66 -36.45 -1.42 12.69
CA TYR A 66 -36.72 -0.30 11.80
C TYR A 66 -36.12 -0.57 10.41
N ASN A 67 -34.84 -0.94 10.34
CA ASN A 67 -34.16 -1.20 9.07
C ASN A 67 -34.78 -2.38 8.31
N GLU A 68 -35.16 -3.47 9.00
CA GLU A 68 -35.86 -4.62 8.42
C GLU A 68 -37.21 -4.20 7.85
N THR A 69 -37.96 -3.36 8.57
CA THR A 69 -39.25 -2.83 8.12
C THR A 69 -39.09 -1.97 6.88
N ILE A 70 -38.12 -1.04 6.89
CA ILE A 70 -37.84 -0.17 5.74
C ILE A 70 -37.36 -0.99 4.55
N TYR A 71 -36.48 -1.98 4.76
CA TYR A 71 -36.01 -2.88 3.71
C TYR A 71 -37.17 -3.67 3.08
N CYS A 72 -38.08 -4.23 3.88
CA CYS A 72 -39.24 -4.98 3.39
C CYS A 72 -40.25 -4.10 2.64
N LEU A 73 -40.50 -2.87 3.11
CA LEU A 73 -41.48 -1.95 2.51
C LEU A 73 -40.92 -1.18 1.31
N PHE A 74 -39.64 -0.85 1.34
CA PHE A 74 -38.95 -0.01 0.34
C PHE A 74 -37.65 -0.68 -0.13
N PRO A 75 -37.74 -1.88 -0.74
CA PRO A 75 -36.55 -2.67 -1.06
C PRO A 75 -35.61 -1.95 -2.02
N THR A 76 -36.11 -1.11 -2.91
CA THR A 76 -35.31 -0.33 -3.89
C THR A 76 -34.48 0.78 -3.25
N ARG A 77 -34.83 1.24 -2.04
CA ARG A 77 -34.12 2.32 -1.35
C ARG A 77 -34.25 2.15 0.18
N PRO A 78 -33.55 1.17 0.77
CA PRO A 78 -33.68 0.86 2.19
C PRO A 78 -33.10 1.94 3.10
N ASN A 79 -32.31 2.89 2.56
CA ASN A 79 -31.90 4.11 3.25
C ASN A 79 -31.50 5.21 2.24
N SER A 80 -31.04 6.36 2.73
CA SER A 80 -30.63 7.49 1.90
C SER A 80 -29.30 7.28 1.17
N GLY A 81 -28.46 6.34 1.61
CA GLY A 81 -27.12 6.10 1.09
C GLY A 81 -27.05 5.09 -0.05
N TYR A 82 -28.03 4.18 -0.18
CA TYR A 82 -27.96 3.06 -1.12
C TYR A 82 -29.27 2.86 -1.89
N ILE A 83 -29.13 2.44 -3.15
CA ILE A 83 -30.24 1.91 -3.95
C ILE A 83 -30.03 0.42 -4.17
N TRP A 84 -31.13 -0.32 -4.31
CA TRP A 84 -31.13 -1.72 -4.71
C TRP A 84 -31.73 -1.87 -6.09
N THR A 85 -31.08 -2.68 -6.91
CA THR A 85 -31.52 -3.07 -8.24
C THR A 85 -31.76 -4.59 -8.24
N PRO A 86 -32.91 -5.09 -8.72
CA PRO A 86 -33.16 -6.53 -8.78
C PRO A 86 -32.11 -7.30 -9.57
N GLU A 87 -31.55 -6.69 -10.61
CA GLU A 87 -30.63 -7.32 -11.56
C GLU A 87 -29.19 -7.43 -11.02
N PHE A 88 -28.76 -6.47 -10.18
CA PHE A 88 -27.34 -6.39 -9.81
C PHE A 88 -27.08 -5.89 -8.38
N GLY A 89 -28.12 -5.79 -7.56
CA GLY A 89 -28.05 -5.52 -6.14
C GLY A 89 -27.76 -4.05 -5.80
N PHE A 90 -26.96 -3.83 -4.76
CA PHE A 90 -26.77 -2.50 -4.17
C PHE A 90 -25.82 -1.59 -4.96
N TYR A 91 -26.16 -0.29 -4.99
CA TYR A 91 -25.31 0.79 -5.50
C TYR A 91 -25.26 1.96 -4.50
N PRO A 92 -24.09 2.60 -4.32
CA PRO A 92 -23.98 3.84 -3.55
C PRO A 92 -24.66 5.00 -4.27
N VAL A 93 -25.52 5.72 -3.57
CA VAL A 93 -26.20 6.93 -4.09
C VAL A 93 -25.18 8.03 -4.40
N ASP A 94 -24.13 8.15 -3.60
CA ASP A 94 -23.08 9.14 -3.81
C ASP A 94 -22.30 8.89 -5.10
N ALA A 95 -21.98 7.64 -5.43
CA ALA A 95 -21.33 7.26 -6.67
C ALA A 95 -22.20 7.57 -7.91
N ILE A 96 -23.51 7.32 -7.83
CA ILE A 96 -24.47 7.68 -8.89
C ILE A 96 -24.52 9.19 -9.08
N ARG A 97 -24.64 9.95 -7.99
CA ARG A 97 -24.65 11.41 -8.01
C ARG A 97 -23.36 11.94 -8.63
N ARG A 98 -22.21 11.43 -8.21
CA ARG A 98 -20.89 11.77 -8.75
C ARG A 98 -20.81 11.54 -10.26
N LEU A 99 -21.28 10.39 -10.75
CA LEU A 99 -21.33 10.10 -12.19
C LEU A 99 -22.20 11.09 -12.97
N ASN A 100 -23.36 11.49 -12.41
CA ASN A 100 -24.21 12.51 -13.01
C ASN A 100 -23.49 13.89 -13.02
N ASP A 101 -22.83 14.25 -11.91
CA ASP A 101 -22.09 15.50 -11.77
C ASP A 101 -20.93 15.59 -12.77
N ASP A 102 -20.25 14.47 -13.06
CA ASP A 102 -19.16 14.39 -14.04
C ASP A 102 -19.61 14.72 -15.47
N VAL A 103 -20.89 14.52 -15.79
CA VAL A 103 -21.48 14.91 -17.07
C VAL A 103 -21.94 16.36 -17.04
N LEU A 104 -22.56 16.81 -15.94
CA LEU A 104 -23.08 18.18 -15.82
C LEU A 104 -21.96 19.23 -15.75
N HIS A 105 -20.83 18.88 -15.12
CA HIS A 105 -19.72 19.81 -14.85
C HIS A 105 -18.41 19.34 -15.51
N HIS A 106 -18.51 18.70 -16.68
CA HIS A 106 -17.40 18.05 -17.38
C HIS A 106 -16.13 18.91 -17.44
N GLU A 107 -16.21 20.14 -17.96
CA GLU A 107 -15.03 20.99 -18.16
C GLU A 107 -14.36 21.37 -16.84
N THR A 108 -15.13 21.74 -15.82
CA THR A 108 -14.60 22.12 -14.50
C THR A 108 -13.90 20.93 -13.84
N ILE A 109 -14.54 19.75 -13.84
CA ILE A 109 -13.99 18.53 -13.25
C ILE A 109 -12.74 18.08 -14.01
N LYS A 110 -12.76 18.14 -15.34
CA LYS A 110 -11.60 17.82 -16.18
C LYS A 110 -10.40 18.71 -15.86
N GLN A 111 -10.61 20.01 -15.65
CA GLN A 111 -9.53 20.93 -15.23
C GLN A 111 -8.96 20.55 -13.85
N HIS A 112 -9.80 20.18 -12.89
CA HIS A 112 -9.33 19.69 -11.58
C HIS A 112 -8.50 18.43 -11.72
N TYR A 113 -8.95 17.48 -12.54
CA TYR A 113 -8.21 16.24 -12.82
C TYR A 113 -6.89 16.50 -13.52
N GLN A 114 -6.84 17.44 -14.47
CA GLN A 114 -5.61 17.82 -15.16
C GLN A 114 -4.58 18.42 -14.19
N ARG A 115 -5.02 19.23 -13.22
CA ARG A 115 -4.12 19.77 -12.19
C ARG A 115 -3.50 18.64 -11.34
N SER A 116 -4.31 17.70 -10.87
CA SER A 116 -3.82 16.58 -10.07
C SER A 116 -2.96 15.61 -10.87
N ALA A 117 -3.35 15.30 -12.11
CA ALA A 117 -2.57 14.48 -13.03
C ALA A 117 -1.19 15.10 -13.30
N ARG A 118 -1.12 16.43 -13.44
CA ARG A 118 0.14 17.16 -13.55
C ARG A 118 1.01 17.00 -12.30
N ARG A 119 0.44 17.15 -11.09
CA ARG A 119 1.17 16.94 -9.82
C ARG A 119 1.71 15.51 -9.72
N LEU A 120 0.90 14.51 -10.06
CA LEU A 120 1.30 13.10 -10.08
C LEU A 120 2.39 12.80 -11.11
N ARG A 121 2.31 13.38 -12.31
CA ARG A 121 3.36 13.26 -13.34
C ARG A 121 4.70 13.81 -12.83
N ILE A 122 4.69 14.96 -12.18
CA ILE A 122 5.89 15.54 -11.58
C ILE A 122 6.41 14.64 -10.46
N LEU A 123 5.53 14.17 -9.56
CA LEU A 123 5.91 13.24 -8.49
C LEU A 123 6.55 11.95 -9.05
N GLN A 124 5.95 11.36 -10.10
CA GLN A 124 6.48 10.20 -10.80
C GLN A 124 7.90 10.43 -11.31
N GLU A 125 8.14 11.55 -11.99
CA GLU A 125 9.45 11.88 -12.54
C GLU A 125 10.48 12.06 -11.42
N MET A 126 10.13 12.77 -10.34
CA MET A 126 11.00 12.95 -9.19
C MET A 126 11.32 11.63 -8.49
N LEU A 127 10.33 10.77 -8.24
CA LEU A 127 10.52 9.45 -7.65
C LEU A 127 11.41 8.55 -8.51
N SER A 128 11.31 8.67 -9.84
CA SER A 128 12.15 7.89 -10.77
C SER A 128 13.65 8.22 -10.63
N HIS A 129 14.02 9.45 -10.28
CA HIS A 129 15.40 9.84 -10.00
C HIS A 129 15.99 9.19 -8.74
N HIS A 130 15.11 8.61 -7.91
CA HIS A 130 15.43 7.83 -6.72
C HIS A 130 15.23 6.31 -6.93
N GLY A 131 14.98 5.85 -8.16
CA GLY A 131 14.76 4.44 -8.46
C GLY A 131 13.41 3.90 -8.01
N VAL A 132 12.45 4.78 -7.67
CA VAL A 132 11.09 4.40 -7.28
C VAL A 132 10.16 4.58 -8.48
N ALA A 133 9.55 3.51 -8.96
CA ALA A 133 8.47 3.59 -9.94
C ALA A 133 7.14 3.97 -9.26
N LEU A 134 6.43 4.95 -9.79
CA LEU A 134 5.04 5.25 -9.41
C LEU A 134 4.09 4.56 -10.38
N LEU A 135 3.08 3.87 -9.84
CA LEU A 135 1.93 3.34 -10.57
C LEU A 135 0.64 3.77 -9.88
N VAL A 136 -0.19 4.54 -10.57
CA VAL A 136 -1.52 4.91 -10.08
C VAL A 136 -2.53 3.84 -10.51
N VAL A 137 -3.41 3.43 -9.62
CA VAL A 137 -4.46 2.44 -9.89
C VAL A 137 -5.80 3.10 -9.60
N THR A 138 -6.75 3.06 -10.54
CA THR A 138 -8.03 3.77 -10.38
C THR A 138 -9.22 2.78 -10.37
N PRO A 139 -9.56 2.17 -9.22
CA PRO A 139 -10.74 1.31 -9.10
C PRO A 139 -12.03 2.09 -9.41
N PRO A 140 -12.88 1.60 -10.33
CA PRO A 140 -14.15 2.26 -10.61
C PRO A 140 -15.19 1.93 -9.54
N PRO A 141 -16.12 2.85 -9.22
CA PRO A 141 -17.34 2.49 -8.53
C PRO A 141 -18.22 1.60 -9.41
N LYS A 142 -19.02 0.73 -8.79
CA LYS A 142 -19.92 -0.23 -9.46
C LYS A 142 -20.78 0.39 -10.57
N VAL A 143 -21.29 1.63 -10.36
CA VAL A 143 -22.11 2.36 -11.35
C VAL A 143 -21.35 2.69 -12.65
N ARG A 144 -20.03 2.87 -12.61
CA ARG A 144 -19.21 3.12 -13.82
C ARG A 144 -18.92 1.86 -14.62
N VAL A 145 -19.22 0.68 -14.06
CA VAL A 145 -19.00 -0.61 -14.72
C VAL A 145 -20.32 -1.23 -15.16
N TYR A 146 -21.36 -1.06 -14.35
CA TYR A 146 -22.71 -1.57 -14.60
C TYR A 146 -23.77 -0.45 -14.48
N PRO A 147 -23.67 0.61 -15.31
CA PRO A 147 -24.63 1.73 -15.30
C PRO A 147 -26.04 1.30 -15.75
N GLU A 148 -26.16 0.26 -16.57
CA GLU A 148 -27.44 -0.18 -17.13
C GLU A 148 -28.45 -0.63 -16.07
N TYR A 149 -27.98 -1.17 -14.94
CA TYR A 149 -28.85 -1.59 -13.85
C TYR A 149 -29.25 -0.42 -12.93
N ALA A 150 -28.54 0.71 -13.00
CA ALA A 150 -28.86 1.93 -12.27
C ALA A 150 -29.55 3.00 -13.13
N ALA A 151 -29.95 2.67 -14.36
CA ALA A 151 -30.43 3.61 -15.38
C ALA A 151 -31.52 4.59 -14.90
N PRO A 152 -32.53 4.21 -14.09
CA PRO A 152 -33.55 5.14 -13.60
C PRO A 152 -33.02 6.30 -12.74
N TYR A 153 -31.80 6.19 -12.22
CA TYR A 153 -31.16 7.17 -11.35
C TYR A 153 -30.08 8.00 -12.07
N LEU A 154 -29.89 7.76 -13.37
CA LEU A 154 -28.94 8.47 -14.21
C LEU A 154 -29.62 9.61 -14.97
N ILE A 155 -28.90 10.72 -15.17
CA ILE A 155 -29.42 11.87 -15.93
C ILE A 155 -29.47 11.63 -17.45
N ALA A 156 -28.88 10.55 -17.92
CA ALA A 156 -28.83 10.14 -19.32
C ALA A 156 -28.78 8.62 -19.43
N PRO A 157 -29.14 8.04 -20.59
CA PRO A 157 -28.94 6.61 -20.85
C PRO A 157 -27.50 6.16 -20.59
N ALA A 158 -27.33 4.90 -20.18
CA ALA A 158 -26.04 4.33 -19.77
C ALA A 158 -24.91 4.55 -20.80
N GLU A 159 -25.17 4.36 -22.09
CA GLU A 159 -24.18 4.60 -23.13
C GLU A 159 -23.77 6.08 -23.22
N THR A 160 -24.75 6.98 -23.21
CA THR A 160 -24.54 8.43 -23.25
C THR A 160 -23.78 8.91 -22.02
N ILE A 161 -24.13 8.44 -20.82
CA ILE A 161 -23.47 8.90 -19.59
C ILE A 161 -22.00 8.47 -19.58
N MET A 162 -21.70 7.22 -19.98
CA MET A 162 -20.33 6.70 -19.97
C MET A 162 -19.44 7.38 -21.02
N SER A 163 -20.00 7.79 -22.16
CA SER A 163 -19.26 8.53 -23.19
C SER A 163 -18.98 10.00 -22.82
N ARG A 164 -19.78 10.58 -21.91
CA ARG A 164 -19.70 12.01 -21.55
C ARG A 164 -19.06 12.26 -20.20
N ALA A 165 -19.11 11.30 -19.28
CA ALA A 165 -18.53 11.46 -17.95
C ALA A 165 -17.01 11.56 -18.05
N VAL A 166 -16.43 12.53 -17.35
CA VAL A 166 -14.97 12.64 -17.24
C VAL A 166 -14.43 11.40 -16.51
N SER A 167 -13.38 10.80 -17.05
CA SER A 167 -12.66 9.69 -16.42
C SER A 167 -11.33 10.18 -15.88
N TYR A 168 -11.09 10.06 -14.57
CA TYR A 168 -9.81 10.45 -13.99
C TYR A 168 -8.66 9.61 -14.54
N GLY A 169 -8.88 8.30 -14.71
CA GLY A 169 -7.91 7.40 -15.33
C GLY A 169 -7.52 7.82 -16.74
N ASP A 170 -8.48 8.31 -17.55
CA ASP A 170 -8.18 8.80 -18.91
C ASP A 170 -7.32 10.08 -18.85
N VAL A 171 -7.66 11.02 -17.96
CA VAL A 171 -6.88 12.26 -17.78
C VAL A 171 -5.45 11.98 -17.28
N LEU A 172 -5.28 10.98 -16.41
CA LEU A 172 -3.97 10.53 -15.95
C LEU A 172 -3.12 9.95 -17.09
N GLU A 173 -3.70 9.06 -17.92
CA GLU A 173 -3.03 8.50 -19.10
C GLU A 173 -2.63 9.59 -20.10
N GLU A 174 -3.57 10.49 -20.44
CA GLU A 174 -3.34 11.63 -21.33
C GLU A 174 -2.21 12.54 -20.82
N SER A 175 -2.04 12.63 -19.51
CA SER A 175 -0.99 13.40 -18.86
C SER A 175 0.35 12.65 -18.74
N GLY A 176 0.45 11.42 -19.24
CA GLY A 176 1.67 10.60 -19.16
C GLY A 176 1.96 10.04 -17.77
N VAL A 177 0.97 9.99 -16.89
CA VAL A 177 1.08 9.27 -15.61
C VAL A 177 1.01 7.77 -15.89
N ASN A 178 1.87 7.01 -15.24
CA ASN A 178 1.79 5.55 -15.22
C ASN A 178 0.53 5.15 -14.45
N VAL A 179 -0.50 4.75 -15.18
CA VAL A 179 -1.79 4.41 -14.58
C VAL A 179 -2.32 3.07 -15.10
N LEU A 180 -3.02 2.36 -14.22
CA LEU A 180 -3.88 1.24 -14.55
C LEU A 180 -5.34 1.70 -14.46
N ASN A 181 -5.91 2.05 -15.61
CA ASN A 181 -7.30 2.51 -15.72
C ASN A 181 -8.28 1.33 -15.69
N ILE A 182 -8.66 0.92 -14.48
CA ILE A 182 -9.47 -0.28 -14.27
C ILE A 182 -10.88 -0.13 -14.85
N GLN A 183 -11.43 1.09 -14.89
CA GLN A 183 -12.71 1.34 -15.57
C GLN A 183 -12.68 0.88 -17.03
N ARG A 184 -11.62 1.24 -17.77
CA ARG A 184 -11.47 0.85 -19.17
C ARG A 184 -11.25 -0.65 -19.31
N ILE A 185 -10.42 -1.24 -18.45
CA ILE A 185 -10.16 -2.70 -18.46
C ILE A 185 -11.46 -3.48 -18.22
N PHE A 186 -12.24 -3.09 -17.21
CA PHE A 186 -13.52 -3.74 -16.93
C PHE A 186 -14.52 -3.53 -18.07
N ALA A 187 -14.63 -2.32 -18.62
CA ALA A 187 -15.53 -2.07 -19.76
C ALA A 187 -15.19 -2.96 -20.97
N GLN A 188 -13.90 -3.15 -21.27
CA GLN A 188 -13.44 -4.01 -22.37
C GLN A 188 -13.66 -5.50 -22.09
N ARG A 189 -13.49 -5.94 -20.84
CA ARG A 189 -13.57 -7.37 -20.46
C ARG A 189 -14.96 -7.82 -20.05
N LYS A 190 -15.88 -6.90 -19.71
CA LYS A 190 -17.21 -7.19 -19.14
C LYS A 190 -18.00 -8.22 -19.93
N ALA A 191 -18.08 -8.08 -21.25
CA ALA A 191 -18.88 -8.97 -22.10
C ALA A 191 -18.32 -10.40 -22.20
N ALA A 192 -17.00 -10.57 -22.06
CA ALA A 192 -16.32 -11.86 -22.12
C ALA A 192 -16.01 -12.43 -20.72
N SER A 193 -16.34 -11.69 -19.66
CA SER A 193 -16.02 -12.08 -18.30
C SER A 193 -16.89 -13.26 -17.87
N PRO A 194 -16.31 -14.37 -17.36
CA PRO A 194 -17.10 -15.48 -16.84
C PRO A 194 -17.87 -15.11 -15.56
N TRP A 195 -17.45 -14.04 -14.87
CA TRP A 195 -17.99 -13.62 -13.59
C TRP A 195 -18.17 -12.11 -13.49
N PRO A 196 -19.11 -11.61 -12.66
CA PRO A 196 -19.23 -10.19 -12.40
C PRO A 196 -18.04 -9.66 -11.60
N PHE A 197 -17.64 -8.42 -11.89
CA PHE A 197 -16.53 -7.76 -11.17
C PHE A 197 -16.92 -7.27 -9.77
N PHE A 198 -18.21 -7.27 -9.44
CA PHE A 198 -18.78 -6.85 -8.16
C PHE A 198 -19.83 -7.87 -7.74
N THR A 199 -20.02 -8.06 -6.43
CA THR A 199 -21.14 -8.85 -5.92
C THR A 199 -22.39 -7.98 -5.73
N THR A 200 -23.54 -8.61 -5.52
CA THR A 200 -24.81 -7.91 -5.30
C THR A 200 -24.85 -7.15 -3.97
N THR A 201 -24.02 -7.57 -3.00
CA THR A 201 -23.95 -7.02 -1.64
C THR A 201 -22.67 -6.27 -1.34
N SER A 202 -21.91 -5.88 -2.38
CA SER A 202 -20.67 -5.13 -2.23
C SER A 202 -20.63 -3.81 -3.01
N PHE A 203 -19.95 -2.82 -2.44
CA PHE A 203 -19.46 -1.65 -3.18
C PHE A 203 -18.03 -1.79 -3.68
N HIS A 204 -17.27 -2.74 -3.13
CA HIS A 204 -15.95 -3.10 -3.60
C HIS A 204 -16.05 -4.08 -4.78
N TRP A 205 -14.97 -4.17 -5.55
CA TRP A 205 -14.83 -5.26 -6.48
C TRP A 205 -14.82 -6.61 -5.75
N SER A 206 -15.16 -7.68 -6.46
CA SER A 206 -15.09 -9.03 -5.92
C SER A 206 -13.63 -9.44 -5.64
N TYR A 207 -13.41 -10.40 -4.76
CA TYR A 207 -12.07 -10.96 -4.54
C TYR A 207 -11.45 -11.51 -5.83
N TRP A 208 -12.26 -12.08 -6.72
CA TRP A 208 -11.82 -12.51 -8.03
C TRP A 208 -11.31 -11.34 -8.89
N ALA A 209 -12.09 -10.26 -8.98
CA ALA A 209 -11.70 -9.08 -9.75
C ALA A 209 -10.45 -8.42 -9.14
N GLY A 210 -10.35 -8.34 -7.81
CA GLY A 210 -9.16 -7.87 -7.09
C GLY A 210 -7.92 -8.70 -7.40
N CYS A 211 -8.04 -10.04 -7.46
CA CYS A 211 -6.95 -10.91 -7.89
C CYS A 211 -6.50 -10.61 -9.33
N MET A 212 -7.46 -10.56 -10.27
CA MET A 212 -7.16 -10.27 -11.68
C MET A 212 -6.47 -8.91 -11.83
N MET A 213 -6.92 -7.88 -11.12
CA MET A 213 -6.28 -6.56 -11.19
C MET A 213 -4.91 -6.54 -10.51
N THR A 214 -4.69 -7.35 -9.48
CA THR A 214 -3.36 -7.50 -8.87
C THR A 214 -2.35 -8.09 -9.85
N ASP A 215 -2.75 -9.08 -10.65
CA ASP A 215 -1.91 -9.64 -11.71
C ASP A 215 -1.55 -8.57 -12.77
N GLU A 216 -2.51 -7.73 -13.18
CA GLU A 216 -2.23 -6.60 -14.08
C GLU A 216 -1.30 -5.55 -13.45
N ILE A 217 -1.45 -5.27 -12.16
CA ILE A 217 -0.55 -4.37 -11.41
C ILE A 217 0.88 -4.93 -11.43
N MET A 218 1.07 -6.24 -11.18
CA MET A 218 2.40 -6.85 -11.18
C MET A 218 3.04 -6.86 -12.58
N ARG A 219 2.28 -7.15 -13.65
CA ARG A 219 2.79 -7.05 -15.03
C ARG A 219 3.19 -5.62 -15.39
N LYS A 220 2.38 -4.63 -14.98
CA LYS A 220 2.69 -3.23 -15.22
C LYS A 220 3.92 -2.80 -14.41
N ALA A 221 4.06 -3.26 -13.18
CA ALA A 221 5.22 -3.00 -12.34
C ALA A 221 6.50 -3.53 -12.99
N GLU A 222 6.50 -4.76 -13.51
CA GLU A 222 7.64 -5.34 -14.23
C GLU A 222 8.05 -4.49 -15.44
N ALA A 223 7.08 -4.05 -16.24
CA ALA A 223 7.34 -3.18 -17.38
C ALA A 223 7.92 -1.82 -16.98
N LEU A 224 7.55 -1.29 -15.80
CA LEU A 224 7.99 0.01 -15.31
C LEU A 224 9.38 -0.04 -14.66
N THR A 225 9.68 -1.08 -13.89
CA THR A 225 10.95 -1.21 -13.18
C THR A 225 12.03 -1.90 -14.02
N GLY A 226 11.65 -2.64 -15.07
CA GLY A 226 12.57 -3.51 -15.81
C GLY A 226 13.01 -4.73 -15.00
N HIS A 227 12.34 -5.01 -13.88
CA HIS A 227 12.66 -6.11 -12.98
C HIS A 227 11.50 -7.10 -12.91
N PRO A 228 11.77 -8.41 -12.91
CA PRO A 228 10.70 -9.42 -12.89
C PRO A 228 9.88 -9.30 -11.61
N PHE A 229 8.55 -9.25 -11.76
CA PHE A 229 7.59 -9.44 -10.70
C PHE A 229 6.91 -10.80 -10.87
N PHE A 230 6.39 -11.37 -9.79
CA PHE A 230 5.63 -12.62 -9.90
C PHE A 230 4.27 -12.35 -10.56
N THR A 231 3.78 -13.33 -11.30
CA THR A 231 2.43 -13.33 -11.88
C THR A 231 1.50 -14.21 -11.07
N ILE A 232 0.21 -13.88 -11.10
CA ILE A 232 -0.81 -14.52 -10.25
C ILE A 232 -1.84 -15.22 -11.13
N ASN A 233 -2.12 -16.49 -10.85
CA ASN A 233 -3.24 -17.18 -11.49
C ASN A 233 -4.54 -16.93 -10.71
N CYS A 234 -5.53 -16.32 -11.36
CA CYS A 234 -6.86 -16.07 -10.81
C CYS A 234 -7.97 -16.87 -11.53
N SER A 235 -7.60 -17.85 -12.35
CA SER A 235 -8.55 -18.57 -13.23
C SER A 235 -9.31 -19.69 -12.52
N ASN A 236 -8.70 -20.29 -11.48
CA ASN A 236 -9.35 -21.32 -10.68
C ASN A 236 -10.13 -20.64 -9.56
N VAL A 237 -11.44 -20.84 -9.49
CA VAL A 237 -12.31 -20.23 -8.48
C VAL A 237 -13.09 -21.29 -7.72
N GLU A 238 -13.34 -21.01 -6.45
CA GLU A 238 -14.30 -21.73 -5.62
C GLU A 238 -15.55 -20.88 -5.46
N TYR A 239 -16.71 -21.47 -5.72
CA TYR A 239 -17.98 -20.82 -5.46
C TYR A 239 -18.39 -21.05 -4.02
N GLY A 240 -18.85 -19.98 -3.38
CA GLY A 240 -19.47 -20.03 -2.07
C GLY A 240 -20.26 -18.77 -1.79
N LYS A 241 -20.94 -18.74 -0.64
CA LYS A 241 -21.59 -17.51 -0.16
C LYS A 241 -20.56 -16.37 -0.10
N SER A 242 -20.97 -15.20 -0.58
CA SER A 242 -20.17 -13.97 -0.46
C SER A 242 -19.76 -13.77 1.00
N LYS A 243 -18.54 -13.30 1.23
CA LYS A 243 -17.96 -13.09 2.56
C LYS A 243 -17.02 -11.89 2.56
N TRP A 244 -16.70 -11.39 3.75
CA TRP A 244 -15.79 -10.25 3.93
C TRP A 244 -16.28 -8.99 3.20
N SER A 245 -15.43 -8.29 2.46
CA SER A 245 -15.80 -7.07 1.71
C SER A 245 -16.83 -7.32 0.61
N ASP A 246 -17.04 -8.56 0.15
CA ASP A 246 -18.13 -8.90 -0.78
C ASP A 246 -19.53 -8.77 -0.13
N THR A 247 -19.59 -8.51 1.17
CA THR A 247 -20.81 -8.37 1.98
C THR A 247 -20.87 -7.07 2.78
N ASP A 248 -20.08 -6.06 2.39
CA ASP A 248 -19.98 -4.80 3.14
C ASP A 248 -21.34 -4.09 3.29
N VAL A 249 -22.16 -4.06 2.24
CA VAL A 249 -23.49 -3.45 2.26
C VAL A 249 -24.43 -4.24 3.16
N ALA A 250 -24.43 -5.57 3.02
CA ALA A 250 -25.26 -6.44 3.84
C ALA A 250 -24.97 -6.23 5.34
N SER A 251 -23.70 -6.02 5.69
CA SER A 251 -23.25 -5.79 7.06
C SER A 251 -23.72 -4.45 7.63
N ILE A 252 -23.72 -3.39 6.82
CA ILE A 252 -24.09 -2.03 7.26
C ILE A 252 -25.60 -1.73 7.17
N LEU A 253 -26.38 -2.57 6.48
CA LEU A 253 -27.85 -2.49 6.49
C LEU A 253 -28.41 -2.69 7.90
N ASN A 254 -27.68 -3.38 8.78
CA ASN A 254 -28.12 -3.67 10.15
C ASN A 254 -29.55 -4.24 10.15
N ILE A 255 -29.82 -5.30 9.39
CA ILE A 255 -31.09 -6.05 9.36
C ILE A 255 -30.96 -7.34 10.19
N PHE A 256 -32.06 -8.09 10.42
CA PHE A 256 -32.01 -9.28 11.27
C PHE A 256 -31.35 -10.48 10.58
N SER A 257 -31.66 -10.69 9.30
CA SER A 257 -31.02 -11.74 8.50
C SER A 257 -30.58 -11.17 7.16
N THR A 258 -29.33 -11.48 6.80
CA THR A 258 -28.75 -11.13 5.51
C THR A 258 -28.68 -12.34 4.57
N ASP A 259 -29.13 -13.52 5.00
CA ASP A 259 -29.02 -14.76 4.21
C ASP A 259 -29.79 -14.70 2.89
N ALA A 260 -30.89 -13.95 2.85
CA ALA A 260 -31.71 -13.80 1.66
C ALA A 260 -31.08 -12.87 0.59
N ILE A 261 -30.10 -12.03 0.98
CA ILE A 261 -29.45 -11.06 0.08
C ILE A 261 -28.01 -11.44 -0.28
N ILE A 262 -27.33 -12.19 0.58
CA ILE A 262 -25.97 -12.66 0.34
C ILE A 262 -26.01 -13.78 -0.70
N GLY A 263 -25.65 -13.43 -1.94
CA GLY A 263 -25.52 -14.36 -3.05
C GLY A 263 -24.19 -15.11 -3.05
N GLU A 264 -24.04 -16.03 -4.01
CA GLU A 264 -22.78 -16.69 -4.28
C GLU A 264 -21.80 -15.76 -5.00
N ALA A 265 -20.51 -15.93 -4.73
CA ALA A 265 -19.42 -15.22 -5.38
C ALA A 265 -18.25 -16.16 -5.70
N PRO A 266 -17.49 -15.88 -6.78
CA PRO A 266 -16.28 -16.62 -7.11
C PRO A 266 -15.11 -16.14 -6.25
N PHE A 267 -14.49 -17.07 -5.51
CA PHE A 267 -13.27 -16.83 -4.76
C PHE A 267 -12.07 -17.45 -5.47
N PRO A 268 -11.06 -16.66 -5.88
CA PRO A 268 -9.91 -17.20 -6.61
C PRO A 268 -9.06 -18.09 -5.69
N LYS A 269 -8.66 -19.25 -6.20
CA LYS A 269 -7.58 -20.08 -5.64
C LYS A 269 -6.26 -19.51 -6.15
N ILE A 270 -5.75 -18.54 -5.42
CA ILE A 270 -4.59 -17.74 -5.81
C ILE A 270 -3.33 -18.60 -5.75
N THR A 271 -2.67 -18.77 -6.88
CA THR A 271 -1.38 -19.46 -6.96
C THR A 271 -0.38 -18.65 -7.78
N PRO A 272 0.88 -18.54 -7.35
CA PRO A 272 1.93 -17.90 -8.14
C PRO A 272 2.21 -18.72 -9.40
N GLN A 273 2.31 -18.07 -10.57
CA GLN A 273 2.61 -18.75 -11.84
C GLN A 273 4.10 -18.87 -12.12
N GLN A 274 4.91 -17.96 -11.54
CA GLN A 274 6.36 -17.95 -11.68
C GLN A 274 6.98 -17.65 -10.32
N SER A 275 8.09 -18.33 -10.00
CA SER A 275 8.93 -17.94 -8.87
C SER A 275 9.59 -16.60 -9.22
N PRO A 276 9.49 -15.59 -8.35
CA PRO A 276 10.25 -14.37 -8.54
C PRO A 276 11.77 -14.66 -8.48
N GLY A 277 12.57 -13.77 -9.07
CA GLY A 277 14.04 -13.85 -8.98
C GLY A 277 14.55 -13.85 -7.53
N GLU A 278 15.85 -14.12 -7.35
CA GLU A 278 16.47 -14.31 -6.02
C GLU A 278 16.36 -13.08 -5.07
N GLU A 279 16.05 -11.89 -5.59
CA GLU A 279 15.93 -10.65 -4.82
C GLU A 279 14.46 -10.24 -4.57
N SER A 280 14.19 -9.93 -3.30
CA SER A 280 12.90 -9.48 -2.78
C SER A 280 12.59 -8.05 -3.22
N ARG A 281 11.50 -7.84 -3.97
CA ARG A 281 11.08 -6.48 -4.39
C ARG A 281 10.34 -5.75 -3.28
N LYS A 282 10.73 -4.50 -3.01
CA LYS A 282 10.06 -3.69 -1.98
C LYS A 282 8.96 -2.83 -2.60
N ILE A 283 7.72 -3.08 -2.20
CA ILE A 283 6.50 -2.40 -2.65
C ILE A 283 5.92 -1.59 -1.49
N ILE A 284 5.35 -0.43 -1.81
CA ILE A 284 4.46 0.28 -0.92
C ILE A 284 3.15 0.61 -1.63
N ILE A 285 2.03 0.42 -0.94
CA ILE A 285 0.69 0.73 -1.43
C ILE A 285 0.11 1.87 -0.58
N ILE A 286 -0.31 2.95 -1.22
CA ILE A 286 -1.17 3.98 -0.63
C ILE A 286 -2.57 3.75 -1.19
N GLY A 287 -3.57 3.50 -0.35
CA GLY A 287 -4.93 3.21 -0.83
C GLY A 287 -5.96 3.16 0.29
N ASP A 288 -7.22 2.99 -0.08
CA ASP A 288 -8.34 2.76 0.83
C ASP A 288 -8.67 1.26 0.95
N SER A 289 -9.93 0.94 1.22
CA SER A 289 -10.45 -0.43 1.30
C SER A 289 -10.44 -1.22 -0.02
N PHE A 290 -10.36 -0.61 -1.20
CA PHE A 290 -10.09 -1.34 -2.45
C PHE A 290 -8.71 -1.99 -2.47
N SER A 291 -7.74 -1.40 -1.77
CA SER A 291 -6.41 -2.00 -1.63
C SER A 291 -6.39 -3.27 -0.76
N ASP A 292 -7.46 -3.55 0.00
CA ASP A 292 -7.57 -4.78 0.81
C ASP A 292 -7.49 -6.04 -0.07
N GLN A 293 -8.22 -6.09 -1.20
CA GLN A 293 -8.17 -7.25 -2.09
C GLN A 293 -6.84 -7.35 -2.85
N ILE A 294 -6.14 -6.23 -3.07
CA ILE A 294 -4.79 -6.24 -3.65
C ILE A 294 -3.83 -6.88 -2.65
N VAL A 295 -3.82 -6.39 -1.40
CA VAL A 295 -2.99 -6.94 -0.32
C VAL A 295 -3.34 -8.42 -0.07
N TYR A 296 -4.62 -8.77 -0.09
CA TYR A 296 -5.06 -10.17 0.00
C TYR A 296 -4.46 -11.01 -1.14
N ALA A 297 -4.59 -10.58 -2.39
CA ALA A 297 -4.06 -11.35 -3.51
C ALA A 297 -2.54 -11.51 -3.45
N LEU A 298 -1.81 -10.45 -3.11
CA LEU A 298 -0.36 -10.48 -2.92
C LEU A 298 0.04 -11.42 -1.77
N THR A 299 -0.65 -11.38 -0.63
CA THR A 299 -0.34 -12.23 0.53
C THR A 299 -0.70 -13.70 0.31
N GLN A 300 -1.75 -14.00 -0.45
CA GLN A 300 -2.11 -15.37 -0.83
C GLN A 300 -1.19 -15.96 -1.92
N ALA A 301 -0.67 -15.11 -2.82
CA ALA A 301 0.28 -15.57 -3.85
C ALA A 301 1.68 -15.86 -3.29
N LEU A 302 2.07 -15.23 -2.18
CA LEU A 302 3.43 -15.28 -1.62
C LEU A 302 3.61 -15.85 -0.19
N PRO A 303 2.72 -16.70 0.37
CA PRO A 303 2.86 -17.14 1.77
C PRO A 303 4.11 -18.01 1.98
N GLU A 304 4.56 -18.75 0.96
CA GLU A 304 5.78 -19.57 1.05
C GLU A 304 7.06 -18.84 0.56
N MET A 305 6.90 -17.73 -0.14
CA MET A 305 7.98 -16.98 -0.80
C MET A 305 8.27 -15.66 -0.12
N SER A 306 7.93 -15.56 1.17
CA SER A 306 8.08 -14.35 1.97
C SER A 306 9.44 -13.69 1.79
N TRP A 307 9.36 -12.54 1.16
CA TRP A 307 10.44 -11.63 0.89
C TRP A 307 10.90 -10.93 2.17
N SER A 308 11.92 -10.08 2.06
CA SER A 308 12.50 -9.37 3.20
C SER A 308 11.43 -8.78 4.12
N PRO A 309 11.64 -8.70 5.43
CA PRO A 309 10.75 -7.98 6.34
C PRO A 309 10.34 -6.62 5.77
N GLY A 310 9.04 -6.34 5.75
CA GLY A 310 8.51 -5.10 5.18
C GLY A 310 8.64 -4.99 3.65
N TRP A 311 8.73 -6.11 2.92
CA TRP A 311 8.67 -6.13 1.46
C TRP A 311 7.41 -5.45 0.93
N LEU A 312 6.30 -5.53 1.66
CA LEU A 312 5.08 -4.79 1.38
C LEU A 312 4.74 -3.89 2.57
N THR A 313 4.67 -2.60 2.32
CA THR A 313 4.11 -1.60 3.25
C THR A 313 2.75 -1.15 2.70
N ARG A 314 1.75 -0.96 3.56
CA ARG A 314 0.48 -0.33 3.21
C ARG A 314 0.28 0.93 4.04
N TYR A 315 -0.06 2.03 3.38
CA TYR A 315 -0.64 3.20 4.02
C TYR A 315 -2.14 3.25 3.72
N ASP A 316 -2.95 2.93 4.72
CA ASP A 316 -4.41 3.02 4.60
C ASP A 316 -4.85 4.48 4.75
N SER A 317 -5.46 4.99 3.68
CA SER A 317 -5.94 6.35 3.49
C SER A 317 -4.91 7.42 3.83
N PHE A 318 -3.62 7.09 3.72
CA PHE A 318 -2.47 7.92 4.13
C PHE A 318 -2.54 8.50 5.56
N ILE A 319 -3.26 7.81 6.45
CA ILE A 319 -3.41 8.17 7.87
C ILE A 319 -2.84 7.12 8.81
N SER A 320 -2.62 5.91 8.30
CA SER A 320 -2.16 4.78 9.07
C SER A 320 -1.22 3.92 8.26
N ARG A 321 -0.44 3.10 8.95
CA ARG A 321 0.64 2.29 8.41
C ARG A 321 0.50 0.85 8.89
N GLN A 322 0.68 -0.06 7.95
CA GLN A 322 0.82 -1.49 8.17
C GLN A 322 2.01 -2.01 7.35
N THR A 323 2.65 -3.06 7.83
CA THR A 323 3.67 -3.82 7.11
C THR A 323 3.20 -5.25 7.00
N ILE A 324 3.59 -5.90 5.91
CA ILE A 324 3.38 -7.32 5.71
C ILE A 324 4.73 -8.00 5.89
N GLY A 325 4.82 -8.81 6.94
CA GLY A 325 5.99 -9.62 7.27
C GLY A 325 5.97 -10.96 6.56
N MET A 326 6.82 -11.87 7.01
CA MET A 326 6.83 -13.23 6.47
C MET A 326 5.54 -14.01 6.79
N GLY A 327 5.20 -14.97 5.94
CA GLY A 327 3.95 -15.73 5.97
C GLY A 327 2.72 -14.95 5.49
N GLY A 328 2.89 -13.72 4.96
CA GLY A 328 1.76 -12.84 4.63
C GLY A 328 1.12 -12.18 5.85
N ARG A 329 1.81 -12.19 7.01
CA ARG A 329 1.31 -11.63 8.25
C ARG A 329 1.26 -10.12 8.20
N VAL A 330 0.08 -9.55 8.42
CA VAL A 330 -0.14 -8.11 8.51
C VAL A 330 0.14 -7.64 9.94
N THR A 331 0.98 -6.63 10.12
CA THR A 331 1.22 -6.01 11.42
C THR A 331 0.02 -5.18 11.87
N ALA A 332 -0.02 -4.87 13.17
CA ALA A 332 -1.06 -3.99 13.69
C ALA A 332 -1.02 -2.63 13.00
N GLN A 333 -2.20 -2.09 12.66
CA GLN A 333 -2.34 -0.76 12.09
C GLN A 333 -1.88 0.28 13.11
N THR A 334 -0.89 1.08 12.73
CA THR A 334 -0.36 2.18 13.55
C THR A 334 -0.64 3.53 12.87
N PRO A 335 -0.83 4.64 13.61
CA PRO A 335 -0.96 5.95 12.98
C PRO A 335 0.28 6.32 12.14
N LEU A 336 0.07 6.88 10.95
CA LEU A 336 1.16 7.31 10.06
C LEU A 336 1.67 8.69 10.51
N GLN A 337 2.97 8.78 10.77
CA GLN A 337 3.66 10.07 10.83
C GLN A 337 4.03 10.51 9.41
N GLN A 338 3.29 11.46 8.84
CA GLN A 338 3.49 11.85 7.43
C GLN A 338 4.92 12.32 7.11
N SER A 339 5.66 12.88 8.08
CA SER A 339 7.06 13.26 7.91
C SER A 339 8.02 12.09 7.65
N THR A 340 7.64 10.86 8.03
CA THR A 340 8.45 9.65 7.80
C THR A 340 8.09 8.94 6.50
N ALA A 341 6.99 9.34 5.84
CA ALA A 341 6.48 8.65 4.66
C ALA A 341 7.44 8.73 3.47
N LEU A 342 7.96 9.92 3.15
CA LEU A 342 8.88 10.08 2.03
C LEU A 342 10.18 9.27 2.22
N PRO A 343 10.91 9.37 3.35
CA PRO A 343 12.08 8.54 3.59
C PRO A 343 11.82 7.04 3.42
N GLU A 344 10.67 6.52 3.89
CA GLU A 344 10.31 5.11 3.72
C GLU A 344 10.02 4.77 2.25
N ILE A 345 9.26 5.60 1.53
CA ILE A 345 8.95 5.40 0.11
C ILE A 345 10.22 5.35 -0.74
N LEU A 346 11.21 6.19 -0.44
CA LEU A 346 12.49 6.21 -1.15
C LEU A 346 13.34 4.93 -0.93
N THR A 347 12.95 4.04 -0.01
CA THR A 347 13.58 2.71 0.16
C THR A 347 12.92 1.61 -0.67
N LYS A 348 11.86 1.95 -1.41
CA LYS A 348 11.05 1.00 -2.20
C LYS A 348 11.45 1.04 -3.67
N GLU A 349 11.05 0.04 -4.42
CA GLU A 349 11.19 0.00 -5.88
C GLU A 349 9.90 0.43 -6.58
N LEU A 350 8.76 0.18 -5.92
CA LEU A 350 7.44 0.47 -6.47
C LEU A 350 6.55 1.14 -5.40
N LEU A 351 6.00 2.29 -5.76
CA LEU A 351 4.86 2.92 -5.09
C LEU A 351 3.61 2.69 -5.94
N VAL A 352 2.65 1.95 -5.40
CA VAL A 352 1.30 1.82 -5.96
C VAL A 352 0.39 2.81 -5.23
N MET A 353 -0.25 3.70 -5.97
CA MET A 353 -1.20 4.66 -5.42
C MET A 353 -2.60 4.32 -5.94
N GLU A 354 -3.41 3.70 -5.10
CA GLU A 354 -4.80 3.38 -5.37
C GLU A 354 -5.67 4.63 -5.10
N VAL A 355 -6.48 5.00 -6.09
CA VAL A 355 -7.31 6.20 -6.08
C VAL A 355 -8.72 5.87 -6.60
N SER A 356 -9.59 5.45 -5.69
CA SER A 356 -11.01 5.26 -5.98
C SER A 356 -11.77 6.58 -6.17
N ASP A 357 -12.89 6.56 -6.90
CA ASP A 357 -13.73 7.75 -7.17
C ASP A 357 -14.24 8.47 -5.90
N GLY A 358 -14.34 7.74 -4.78
CA GLY A 358 -14.68 8.31 -3.48
C GLY A 358 -13.62 9.29 -2.96
N ASN A 359 -12.35 9.04 -3.26
CA ASN A 359 -11.19 9.79 -2.77
C ASN A 359 -10.73 10.89 -3.73
N ILE A 360 -11.29 10.92 -4.94
CA ILE A 360 -11.07 12.02 -5.86
C ILE A 360 -11.91 13.20 -5.38
N SER A 361 -11.24 14.18 -4.80
CA SER A 361 -11.88 15.43 -4.39
C SER A 361 -12.13 16.32 -5.60
N ARG A 362 -13.41 16.46 -5.98
CA ARG A 362 -13.83 17.37 -7.07
C ARG A 362 -13.70 18.85 -6.69
N ASP A 363 -13.73 19.16 -5.40
CA ASP A 363 -13.74 20.53 -4.87
C ASP A 363 -12.38 20.98 -4.30
N ASN A 364 -11.46 20.05 -4.02
CA ASN A 364 -10.17 20.36 -3.39
C ASN A 364 -9.05 19.45 -3.91
N PRO A 365 -8.27 19.90 -4.92
CA PRO A 365 -7.13 19.16 -5.47
C PRO A 365 -6.09 18.75 -4.42
N ASP A 366 -5.91 19.51 -3.34
CA ASP A 366 -4.90 19.24 -2.30
C ASP A 366 -5.28 18.05 -1.40
N ARG A 367 -6.53 17.62 -1.47
CA ARG A 367 -7.04 16.42 -0.77
C ARG A 367 -7.13 15.20 -1.67
N MET A 368 -6.76 15.30 -2.95
CA MET A 368 -6.69 14.12 -3.81
C MET A 368 -5.60 13.16 -3.32
N GLU A 369 -5.79 11.87 -3.62
CA GLU A 369 -4.90 10.79 -3.17
C GLU A 369 -4.59 10.85 -1.66
N PHE A 370 -5.60 11.20 -0.85
CA PHE A 370 -5.51 11.35 0.61
C PHE A 370 -4.50 12.42 1.08
N GLY A 371 -4.11 13.35 0.20
CA GLY A 371 -3.06 14.33 0.46
C GLY A 371 -1.64 13.76 0.36
N ALA A 372 -1.48 12.50 -0.07
CA ALA A 372 -0.16 11.89 -0.22
C ALA A 372 0.68 12.64 -1.26
N THR A 373 0.11 12.96 -2.42
CA THR A 373 0.79 13.71 -3.49
C THR A 373 1.37 15.03 -2.98
N GLN A 374 0.57 15.78 -2.22
CA GLN A 374 0.96 17.02 -1.57
C GLN A 374 2.16 16.83 -0.64
N VAL A 375 2.07 15.89 0.31
CA VAL A 375 3.12 15.63 1.31
C VAL A 375 4.43 15.17 0.66
N LEU A 376 4.34 14.32 -0.37
CA LEU A 376 5.52 13.80 -1.06
C LEU A 376 6.20 14.88 -1.91
N LEU A 377 5.43 15.67 -2.64
CA LEU A 377 5.97 16.83 -3.35
C LEU A 377 6.55 17.87 -2.38
N ASP A 378 5.95 18.08 -1.22
CA ASP A 378 6.49 18.98 -0.18
C ASP A 378 7.87 18.54 0.34
N GLY A 379 8.10 17.23 0.44
CA GLY A 379 9.38 16.68 0.86
C GLY A 379 10.42 16.59 -0.27
N LEU A 380 9.99 16.47 -1.52
CA LEU A 380 10.86 16.34 -2.69
C LEU A 380 11.23 17.68 -3.32
N LEU A 381 10.29 18.63 -3.43
CA LEU A 381 10.51 19.91 -4.07
C LEU A 381 11.43 20.79 -3.22
N THR A 382 12.37 21.43 -3.91
CA THR A 382 13.25 22.40 -3.27
C THR A 382 12.44 23.62 -2.84
N LYS A 383 12.57 24.01 -1.56
CA LYS A 383 12.05 25.30 -1.07
C LYS A 383 12.71 26.43 -1.84
N THR A 384 12.00 27.53 -2.08
CA THR A 384 12.51 28.69 -2.84
C THR A 384 13.54 29.54 -2.08
N ASP A 385 14.26 28.94 -1.15
CA ASP A 385 15.29 29.59 -0.35
C ASP A 385 16.56 29.75 -1.20
N ALA A 386 17.32 30.82 -0.93
CA ALA A 386 18.54 31.10 -1.70
C ALA A 386 19.61 30.03 -1.44
N GLY A 387 20.18 29.43 -2.49
CA GLY A 387 21.22 28.42 -2.35
C GLY A 387 21.47 27.56 -3.57
N MET A 388 22.45 26.66 -3.44
CA MET A 388 22.68 25.57 -4.40
C MET A 388 21.55 24.54 -4.25
N VAL A 389 20.96 24.15 -5.36
CA VAL A 389 19.88 23.17 -5.40
C VAL A 389 20.45 21.81 -5.74
N ASP A 390 20.10 20.77 -4.96
CA ASP A 390 20.34 19.39 -5.38
C ASP A 390 19.50 19.15 -6.64
N PRO A 391 20.13 18.92 -7.79
CA PRO A 391 19.38 18.83 -9.02
C PRO A 391 18.30 17.71 -8.96
N LYS A 392 18.49 16.62 -8.18
CA LYS A 392 17.50 15.52 -8.00
C LYS A 392 16.16 15.97 -7.43
N ARG A 393 16.15 17.12 -6.78
CA ARG A 393 14.97 17.73 -6.13
C ARG A 393 14.28 18.79 -6.97
N PHE A 394 14.62 18.85 -8.26
CA PHE A 394 14.26 19.97 -9.12
C PHE A 394 14.05 19.55 -10.56
N LEU A 395 14.88 18.68 -11.12
CA LEU A 395 14.68 18.24 -12.48
C LEU A 395 13.53 17.24 -12.62
N VAL A 396 12.88 17.33 -13.78
CA VAL A 396 11.74 16.49 -14.15
C VAL A 396 11.93 16.02 -15.62
N GLN A 397 10.94 16.14 -16.50
CA GLN A 397 11.01 15.73 -17.91
C GLN A 397 12.27 16.21 -18.67
N GLY A 398 12.83 15.33 -19.51
CA GLY A 398 13.80 15.70 -20.55
C GLY A 398 15.26 15.63 -20.15
N TRP A 399 15.59 14.96 -19.04
CA TRP A 399 16.96 14.87 -18.51
C TRP A 399 17.40 13.42 -18.27
N ARG A 400 18.71 13.20 -18.37
CA ARG A 400 19.39 11.94 -18.07
C ARG A 400 20.54 12.17 -17.11
N ASP A 401 20.59 11.39 -16.05
CA ASP A 401 21.71 11.39 -15.11
C ASP A 401 22.96 10.77 -15.76
N LEU A 402 24.08 11.50 -15.78
CA LEU A 402 25.37 10.98 -16.25
C LEU A 402 26.32 10.61 -15.09
N GLY A 403 25.88 10.77 -13.84
CA GLY A 403 26.77 10.71 -12.68
C GLY A 403 27.58 12.00 -12.50
N ASN A 404 28.44 12.04 -11.48
CA ASN A 404 29.32 13.19 -11.18
C ASN A 404 28.59 14.55 -11.07
N LYS A 405 27.30 14.54 -10.69
CA LYS A 405 26.43 15.73 -10.62
C LYS A 405 26.20 16.42 -11.97
N GLN A 406 26.30 15.69 -13.08
CA GLN A 406 26.13 16.22 -14.43
C GLN A 406 24.96 15.57 -15.15
N TRP A 407 24.11 16.38 -15.77
CA TRP A 407 22.86 15.93 -16.36
C TRP A 407 22.66 16.41 -17.79
N ARG A 408 22.23 15.51 -18.67
CA ARG A 408 22.12 15.80 -20.11
C ARG A 408 20.69 15.81 -20.57
N THR A 409 20.33 16.77 -21.41
CA THR A 409 19.01 16.82 -22.04
C THR A 409 18.81 15.67 -23.01
N THR A 410 17.64 15.03 -23.01
CA THR A 410 17.31 13.88 -23.87
C THR A 410 16.46 14.23 -25.11
N GLY A 411 15.94 15.45 -25.19
CA GLY A 411 15.05 15.87 -26.28
C GLY A 411 15.13 17.37 -26.57
N HIS A 412 14.10 17.90 -27.23
CA HIS A 412 13.95 19.32 -27.58
C HIS A 412 13.36 20.17 -26.46
N LYS A 413 12.93 19.52 -25.36
CA LYS A 413 12.36 20.15 -24.17
C LYS A 413 12.97 19.53 -22.92
N ALA A 414 13.27 20.37 -21.94
CA ALA A 414 13.78 19.96 -20.64
C ALA A 414 13.12 20.81 -19.55
N SER A 415 12.56 20.16 -18.53
CA SER A 415 11.74 20.80 -17.51
C SER A 415 12.36 20.64 -16.13
N PHE A 416 11.93 21.51 -15.22
CA PHE A 416 12.17 21.42 -13.80
C PHE A 416 10.96 21.90 -13.01
N ALA A 417 10.76 21.32 -11.84
CA ALA A 417 9.67 21.64 -10.94
C ALA A 417 10.19 22.38 -9.70
N ILE A 418 9.47 23.43 -9.32
CA ILE A 418 9.71 24.20 -8.11
C ILE A 418 8.42 24.46 -7.37
N ARG A 419 8.55 24.80 -6.09
CA ARG A 419 7.44 25.41 -5.37
C ARG A 419 7.26 26.87 -5.82
N PRO A 420 6.04 27.33 -6.11
CA PRO A 420 5.78 28.75 -6.26
C PRO A 420 6.07 29.51 -4.95
N PRO A 421 6.59 30.75 -5.00
CA PRO A 421 6.81 31.57 -3.82
C PRO A 421 5.46 32.04 -3.25
N THR A 422 5.28 31.92 -1.93
CA THR A 422 4.03 32.29 -1.25
C THR A 422 3.69 33.78 -1.32
N ASN A 423 4.67 34.65 -1.59
CA ASN A 423 4.53 36.10 -1.48
C ASN A 423 4.52 36.83 -2.85
N GLY A 424 4.33 36.12 -3.97
CA GLY A 424 4.35 36.75 -5.31
C GLY A 424 5.71 37.30 -5.74
N ASN A 425 6.78 36.89 -5.05
CA ASN A 425 8.14 37.32 -5.34
C ASN A 425 8.64 36.75 -6.67
N ARG A 426 9.53 37.50 -7.32
CA ARG A 426 10.28 37.06 -8.51
C ARG A 426 11.09 35.81 -8.15
N ILE A 427 11.04 34.80 -9.02
CA ILE A 427 11.95 33.65 -8.95
C ILE A 427 13.12 33.92 -9.88
N GLN A 428 14.33 33.80 -9.36
CA GLN A 428 15.56 33.83 -10.15
C GLN A 428 16.31 32.51 -10.01
N LEU A 429 16.53 31.85 -11.14
CA LEU A 429 17.31 30.63 -11.24
C LEU A 429 18.54 30.90 -12.10
N THR A 430 19.69 30.43 -11.66
CA THR A 430 20.92 30.46 -12.44
C THR A 430 21.34 29.02 -12.71
N LEU A 431 21.37 28.64 -13.98
CA LEU A 431 21.76 27.31 -14.44
C LEU A 431 23.17 27.37 -15.00
N ASP A 432 24.08 26.55 -14.48
CA ASP A 432 25.42 26.34 -15.06
C ASP A 432 25.31 25.28 -16.14
N VAL A 433 25.24 25.72 -17.40
CA VAL A 433 24.91 24.88 -18.54
C VAL A 433 25.99 24.94 -19.62
N GLU A 434 26.15 23.84 -20.33
CA GLU A 434 27.05 23.73 -21.47
C GLU A 434 26.27 23.32 -22.72
N ASN A 435 26.42 24.11 -23.77
CA ASN A 435 25.82 23.85 -25.08
C ASN A 435 26.71 22.89 -25.89
N LEU A 436 26.23 21.67 -26.11
CA LEU A 436 26.93 20.61 -26.85
C LEU A 436 26.61 20.60 -28.35
N SER A 437 26.00 21.66 -28.89
CA SER A 437 25.68 21.75 -30.31
C SER A 437 26.93 21.68 -31.18
N SER A 438 26.88 20.89 -32.26
CA SER A 438 27.96 20.79 -33.24
C SER A 438 28.04 22.00 -34.18
N ASP A 439 26.94 22.74 -34.34
CA ASP A 439 26.93 23.99 -35.12
C ASP A 439 27.49 25.13 -34.27
N GLN A 440 28.75 25.47 -34.53
CA GLN A 440 29.53 26.45 -33.76
C GLN A 440 29.14 27.90 -34.05
N SER A 441 28.30 28.16 -35.07
CA SER A 441 28.16 29.51 -35.64
C SER A 441 26.93 30.28 -35.15
N ILE A 442 25.97 29.63 -34.48
CA ILE A 442 24.68 30.27 -34.13
C ILE A 442 24.35 30.01 -32.65
N PRO A 443 24.25 31.08 -31.83
CA PRO A 443 23.72 30.98 -30.47
C PRO A 443 22.33 30.34 -30.46
N ARG A 444 22.09 29.38 -29.57
CA ARG A 444 20.79 28.69 -29.49
C ARG A 444 19.76 29.58 -28.82
N ARG A 445 18.58 29.69 -29.44
CA ARG A 445 17.43 30.36 -28.84
C ARG A 445 16.57 29.35 -28.11
N LEU A 446 16.36 29.60 -26.82
CA LEU A 446 15.56 28.78 -25.93
C LEU A 446 14.30 29.55 -25.57
N ASP A 447 13.13 28.98 -25.85
CA ASP A 447 11.88 29.42 -25.26
C ASP A 447 11.83 28.97 -23.80
N ILE A 448 11.49 29.92 -22.92
CA ILE A 448 11.28 29.67 -21.50
C ILE A 448 9.79 29.61 -21.26
N LEU A 449 9.31 28.45 -20.84
CA LEU A 449 7.90 28.24 -20.53
C LEU A 449 7.71 28.08 -19.02
N VAL A 450 6.63 28.64 -18.48
CA VAL A 450 6.17 28.40 -17.10
C VAL A 450 4.76 27.85 -17.18
N ASP A 451 4.56 26.64 -16.66
CA ASP A 451 3.32 25.88 -16.76
C ASP A 451 2.79 25.83 -18.21
N GLY A 452 3.71 25.62 -19.17
CA GLY A 452 3.43 25.57 -20.61
C GLY A 452 3.21 26.93 -21.29
N LYS A 453 3.21 28.04 -20.56
CA LYS A 453 3.07 29.39 -21.13
C LYS A 453 4.45 30.01 -21.35
N SER A 454 4.74 30.44 -22.58
CA SER A 454 5.99 31.16 -22.87
C SER A 454 6.04 32.48 -22.09
N ILE A 455 7.14 32.72 -21.38
CA ILE A 455 7.40 33.95 -20.63
C ILE A 455 8.56 34.77 -21.19
N GLY A 456 9.25 34.25 -22.20
CA GLY A 456 10.40 34.89 -22.82
C GLY A 456 11.32 33.92 -23.54
N GLN A 457 12.41 34.46 -24.07
CA GLN A 457 13.46 33.70 -24.73
C GLN A 457 14.81 33.98 -24.07
N ALA A 458 15.67 32.97 -24.03
CA ALA A 458 17.08 33.11 -23.69
C ALA A 458 17.95 32.67 -24.86
N THR A 459 19.17 33.19 -24.89
CA THR A 459 20.18 32.77 -25.86
C THR A 459 21.32 32.07 -25.14
N LEU A 460 21.63 30.86 -25.58
CA LEU A 460 22.72 30.06 -25.05
C LEU A 460 23.87 30.04 -26.06
N ALA A 461 24.98 30.70 -25.70
CA ALA A 461 26.21 30.68 -26.48
C ALA A 461 26.82 29.26 -26.53
N GLN A 462 27.79 29.04 -27.42
CA GLN A 462 28.54 27.80 -27.45
C GLN A 462 29.41 27.65 -26.18
N GLY A 463 29.57 26.42 -25.70
CA GLY A 463 30.38 26.12 -24.52
C GLY A 463 29.62 26.28 -23.21
N ARG A 464 30.38 26.33 -22.10
CA ARG A 464 29.83 26.44 -20.75
C ARG A 464 29.55 27.90 -20.39
N GLY A 465 28.38 28.16 -19.83
CA GLY A 465 27.97 29.49 -19.39
C GLY A 465 26.84 29.43 -18.37
N MET A 466 26.51 30.59 -17.81
CA MET A 466 25.41 30.74 -16.87
C MET A 466 24.15 31.20 -17.62
N LEU A 467 23.05 30.47 -17.45
CA LEU A 467 21.74 30.82 -17.95
C LEU A 467 20.87 31.33 -16.79
N GLU A 468 20.52 32.61 -16.82
CA GLU A 468 19.63 33.23 -15.85
C GLU A 468 18.17 33.16 -16.32
N LEU A 469 17.31 32.60 -15.47
CA LEU A 469 15.88 32.49 -15.71
C LEU A 469 15.16 33.32 -14.67
N THR A 470 14.26 34.18 -15.14
CA THR A 470 13.44 35.04 -14.31
C THR A 470 11.98 34.76 -14.59
N VAL A 471 11.22 34.38 -13.57
CA VAL A 471 9.76 34.42 -13.64
C VAL A 471 9.27 35.78 -13.16
N PRO A 472 8.54 36.55 -14.00
CA PRO A 472 8.01 37.85 -13.60
C PRO A 472 7.08 37.72 -12.37
N SER A 473 7.12 38.70 -11.46
CA SER A 473 6.19 38.76 -10.33
C SER A 473 4.73 38.94 -10.75
N THR A 474 4.48 39.36 -11.99
CA THR A 474 3.15 39.47 -12.59
C THR A 474 2.60 38.13 -13.09
N PHE A 475 3.41 37.06 -13.09
CA PHE A 475 2.96 35.75 -13.55
C PHE A 475 1.94 35.16 -12.59
N GLN A 476 0.78 34.76 -13.12
CA GLN A 476 -0.25 34.08 -12.35
C GLN A 476 0.00 32.57 -12.36
N TRP A 477 0.40 32.05 -11.21
CA TRP A 477 0.63 30.62 -10.99
C TRP A 477 -0.66 29.83 -11.22
N GLN A 478 -0.56 28.72 -11.95
CA GLN A 478 -1.71 27.84 -12.18
C GLN A 478 -1.98 26.91 -11.00
N ASP A 479 -0.99 26.73 -10.14
CA ASP A 479 -0.97 25.77 -9.04
C ASP A 479 -0.07 26.35 -7.94
N ASP A 480 -0.51 26.28 -6.68
CA ASP A 480 0.19 26.80 -5.50
C ASP A 480 1.20 25.80 -4.91
N LEU A 481 1.12 24.53 -5.31
CA LEU A 481 2.04 23.48 -4.91
C LEU A 481 3.26 23.40 -5.82
N VAL A 482 3.03 23.40 -7.14
CA VAL A 482 4.10 23.08 -8.10
C VAL A 482 4.01 23.92 -9.37
N THR A 483 5.13 24.55 -9.70
CA THR A 483 5.38 25.22 -10.98
C THR A 483 6.38 24.42 -11.77
N GLU A 484 6.11 24.23 -13.05
CA GLU A 484 7.03 23.61 -13.99
C GLU A 484 7.59 24.69 -14.90
N ILE A 485 8.89 24.82 -14.93
CA ILE A 485 9.59 25.70 -15.85
C ILE A 485 10.30 24.82 -16.86
N SER A 486 10.09 25.10 -18.14
CA SER A 486 10.67 24.34 -19.24
C SER A 486 11.56 25.23 -20.11
N LEU A 487 12.65 24.64 -20.57
CA LEU A 487 13.47 25.13 -21.67
C LEU A 487 13.09 24.33 -22.92
N GLN A 488 12.79 25.02 -24.01
CA GLN A 488 12.49 24.41 -25.29
C GLN A 488 13.30 25.07 -26.39
N ASP A 489 13.88 24.29 -27.30
CA ASP A 489 14.57 24.85 -28.45
C ASP A 489 13.54 25.49 -29.40
N ALA A 490 13.70 26.77 -29.72
CA ALA A 490 12.74 27.52 -30.53
C ALA A 490 12.63 26.98 -31.98
N SER A 491 13.62 26.21 -32.45
CA SER A 491 13.61 25.56 -33.75
C SER A 491 13.12 24.09 -33.71
N GLY A 492 12.76 23.60 -32.53
CA GLY A 492 12.31 22.22 -32.31
C GLY A 492 13.44 21.17 -32.33
N GLN A 493 14.69 21.60 -32.41
CA GLN A 493 15.85 20.69 -32.39
C GLN A 493 16.12 20.15 -30.98
N PRO A 494 16.78 18.99 -30.83
CA PRO A 494 17.24 18.52 -29.52
C PRO A 494 18.12 19.57 -28.85
N LEU A 495 17.88 19.85 -27.56
CA LEU A 495 18.57 20.91 -26.80
C LEU A 495 20.09 20.70 -26.77
N ALA A 496 20.52 19.43 -26.67
CA ALA A 496 21.93 19.04 -26.56
C ALA A 496 22.66 19.85 -25.47
N MET A 497 22.05 20.00 -24.29
CA MET A 497 22.62 20.71 -23.16
C MET A 497 23.12 19.75 -22.08
N LEU A 498 24.19 20.15 -21.41
CA LEU A 498 24.69 19.54 -20.18
C LEU A 498 24.53 20.53 -19.02
N LEU A 499 23.96 20.09 -17.91
CA LEU A 499 23.77 20.86 -16.69
C LEU A 499 24.80 20.43 -15.66
N HIS A 500 25.58 21.39 -15.16
CA HIS A 500 26.63 21.20 -14.15
C HIS A 500 26.19 21.65 -12.76
N GLY A 501 25.19 22.52 -12.66
CA GLY A 501 24.69 23.01 -11.38
C GLY A 501 23.50 23.95 -11.51
N VAL A 502 22.73 24.06 -10.43
CA VAL A 502 21.58 24.95 -10.30
C VAL A 502 21.73 25.76 -9.03
N GLN A 503 21.60 27.08 -9.14
CA GLN A 503 21.52 27.98 -8.01
C GLN A 503 20.18 28.71 -8.05
N MET A 504 19.47 28.72 -6.92
CA MET A 504 18.32 29.57 -6.75
C MET A 504 18.75 30.83 -6.00
N LEU A 505 18.53 31.98 -6.61
CA LEU A 505 18.61 33.26 -5.92
C LEU A 505 17.23 33.45 -5.32
N GLY A 506 17.10 33.15 -4.03
CA GLY A 506 15.81 33.01 -3.35
C GLY A 506 14.90 34.23 -3.55
N ALA A 507 13.64 34.09 -3.13
CA ALA A 507 12.59 35.11 -3.23
C ALA A 507 12.91 36.38 -2.40
N GLY A 508 13.91 37.15 -2.79
CA GLY A 508 14.37 38.34 -2.07
C GLY A 508 13.45 39.53 -2.28
N THR A 509 12.88 40.05 -1.19
CA THR A 509 12.74 41.51 -1.06
C THR A 509 14.15 42.08 -0.97
N ASP A 510 14.45 43.13 -1.73
CA ASP A 510 15.75 43.79 -1.78
C ASP A 510 16.49 43.86 -0.42
N LYS A 511 17.78 43.52 -0.49
CA LYS A 511 18.86 43.71 0.50
C LYS A 511 19.02 42.69 1.65
N ALA A 512 20.19 42.04 1.57
CA ALA A 512 21.02 41.54 2.66
C ALA A 512 20.57 40.26 3.40
N ALA A 513 21.24 39.14 3.10
CA ALA A 513 22.28 38.57 3.97
C ALA A 513 22.64 37.16 3.46
N ASN A 514 23.80 37.04 2.81
CA ASN A 514 24.47 35.76 2.63
C ASN A 514 24.92 35.24 4.00
N LYS A 515 24.02 34.57 4.73
CA LYS A 515 24.39 33.69 5.84
C LYS A 515 24.20 32.27 5.32
N ARG A 516 25.32 31.62 4.98
CA ARG A 516 25.35 30.19 4.64
C ARG A 516 24.75 29.42 5.83
N ILE A 517 23.54 28.92 5.67
CA ILE A 517 22.99 27.89 6.54
C ILE A 517 23.58 26.59 6.02
N SER A 518 24.60 26.10 6.72
CA SER A 518 25.05 24.72 6.59
C SER A 518 23.91 23.82 7.06
N ILE A 519 23.23 23.17 6.12
CA ILE A 519 22.33 22.06 6.41
C ILE A 519 23.24 20.91 6.83
N GLU A 520 23.28 20.65 8.14
CA GLU A 520 23.80 19.41 8.68
C GLU A 520 22.89 18.30 8.16
N VAL A 521 23.38 17.55 7.18
CA VAL A 521 22.81 16.27 6.80
C VAL A 521 22.94 15.41 8.05
N LEU A 522 21.83 15.18 8.75
CA LEU A 522 21.77 14.18 9.80
C LEU A 522 22.37 12.89 9.25
N PRO A 523 23.40 12.31 9.87
CA PRO A 523 23.93 11.04 9.42
C PRO A 523 22.78 10.04 9.43
N SER A 524 22.61 9.32 8.32
CA SER A 524 21.69 8.19 8.15
C SER A 524 21.97 7.02 9.11
N ALA A 525 22.78 7.23 10.15
CA ALA A 525 23.44 6.20 10.94
C ALA A 525 22.77 5.91 12.29
N GLN A 526 21.74 6.63 12.70
CA GLN A 526 21.06 6.35 13.99
C GLN A 526 19.95 5.29 13.92
N ILE A 527 19.75 4.62 12.79
CA ILE A 527 18.83 3.47 12.69
C ILE A 527 19.54 2.12 12.88
N LEU A 528 20.88 2.08 12.93
CA LEU A 528 21.64 0.82 12.97
C LEU A 528 21.77 0.16 14.35
N ASP A 529 21.20 0.73 15.41
CA ASP A 529 21.34 0.16 16.77
C ASP A 529 20.41 -1.04 17.06
N GLN A 530 19.75 -1.57 16.01
CA GLN A 530 18.95 -2.80 16.07
C GLN A 530 19.15 -3.71 14.85
N ALA A 531 20.32 -3.64 14.21
CA ALA A 531 20.63 -4.53 13.10
C ALA A 531 20.90 -5.94 13.64
N GLY A 532 19.87 -6.80 13.60
CA GLY A 532 20.09 -8.21 13.89
C GLY A 532 18.86 -9.07 14.16
N ILE A 533 19.01 -10.40 14.01
CA ILE A 533 18.01 -11.36 14.48
C ILE A 533 18.07 -11.34 16.02
N ARG A 534 17.15 -10.60 16.65
CA ARG A 534 16.93 -10.71 18.10
C ARG A 534 16.76 -12.19 18.46
N THR A 535 17.28 -12.64 19.60
CA THR A 535 17.08 -14.02 20.07
C THR A 535 15.61 -14.41 19.97
N VAL A 536 15.27 -15.29 19.01
CA VAL A 536 13.89 -15.75 18.80
C VAL A 536 13.75 -17.12 19.42
N ASN A 537 12.87 -17.26 20.41
CA ASN A 537 12.48 -18.56 20.94
C ASN A 537 11.35 -19.13 20.09
N LEU A 538 11.68 -20.05 19.20
CA LEU A 538 10.80 -20.62 18.18
C LEU A 538 9.78 -21.64 18.74
N ILE A 539 9.90 -22.00 20.04
CA ILE A 539 8.87 -22.78 20.75
C ILE A 539 7.77 -21.87 21.28
N ASN A 540 8.10 -20.67 21.76
CA ASN A 540 7.12 -19.77 22.36
C ASN A 540 6.58 -18.73 21.36
N SER A 541 7.32 -18.45 20.29
CA SER A 541 6.89 -17.60 19.19
C SER A 541 7.03 -18.36 17.87
N GLU A 542 5.94 -18.99 17.39
CA GLU A 542 5.90 -19.63 16.06
C GLU A 542 6.21 -18.65 14.93
N GLU A 543 6.00 -17.36 15.19
CA GLU A 543 5.97 -16.34 14.16
C GLU A 543 6.46 -15.00 14.73
N SER A 544 7.65 -14.57 14.30
CA SER A 544 8.11 -13.18 14.41
C SER A 544 8.07 -12.52 13.02
N GLU A 545 8.22 -11.19 12.93
CA GLU A 545 8.22 -10.50 11.61
C GLU A 545 9.29 -11.06 10.65
N ASP A 546 10.38 -11.59 11.22
CA ASP A 546 11.60 -12.01 10.51
C ASP A 546 11.85 -13.52 10.53
N VAL A 547 11.00 -14.32 11.21
CA VAL A 547 11.12 -15.79 11.27
C VAL A 547 9.76 -16.49 11.10
N LEU A 548 9.69 -17.44 10.17
CA LEU A 548 8.53 -18.31 9.92
C LEU A 548 8.90 -19.75 10.26
N VAL A 549 8.10 -20.39 11.12
CA VAL A 549 8.32 -21.79 11.55
C VAL A 549 7.15 -22.66 11.10
N GLY A 550 7.44 -23.71 10.34
CA GLY A 550 6.48 -24.73 9.93
C GLY A 550 6.87 -26.12 10.39
N GLY A 551 5.90 -27.03 10.50
CA GLY A 551 6.14 -28.41 10.90
C GLY A 551 6.25 -28.61 12.42
N LEU A 552 5.69 -27.70 13.23
CA LEU A 552 5.54 -27.87 14.69
C LEU A 552 4.06 -27.90 15.08
N SER A 553 3.73 -28.62 16.14
CA SER A 553 2.41 -28.61 16.77
C SER A 553 2.21 -27.39 17.67
N SER A 554 0.98 -27.19 18.14
CA SER A 554 0.69 -26.30 19.26
C SER A 554 1.58 -26.62 20.47
N LEU A 555 1.88 -25.60 21.28
CA LEU A 555 2.62 -25.72 22.53
C LEU A 555 1.87 -26.64 23.51
N GLU A 556 2.57 -27.64 24.02
CA GLU A 556 2.13 -28.53 25.08
C GLU A 556 3.00 -28.30 26.32
N SER A 557 2.45 -28.52 27.51
CA SER A 557 3.21 -28.39 28.75
C SER A 557 2.67 -29.30 29.84
N ASN A 558 3.54 -29.56 30.81
CA ASN A 558 3.20 -30.13 32.11
C ASN A 558 3.86 -29.29 33.21
N ASP A 559 3.77 -29.73 34.47
CA ASP A 559 4.34 -29.01 35.62
C ASP A 559 5.88 -28.85 35.57
N LYS A 560 6.57 -29.54 34.66
CA LYS A 560 8.04 -29.61 34.60
C LYS A 560 8.63 -28.98 33.34
N GLU A 561 7.94 -29.08 32.20
CA GLU A 561 8.50 -28.68 30.92
C GLU A 561 7.41 -28.27 29.91
N SER A 562 7.81 -27.49 28.90
CA SER A 562 6.98 -27.14 27.74
C SER A 562 7.66 -27.64 26.48
N TRP A 563 6.88 -28.17 25.54
CA TRP A 563 7.41 -28.78 24.32
C TRP A 563 6.45 -28.62 23.16
N ARG A 564 6.95 -28.94 21.97
CA ARG A 564 6.15 -29.13 20.76
C ARG A 564 6.51 -30.42 20.07
N TRP A 565 5.56 -30.97 19.34
CA TRP A 565 5.84 -32.06 18.43
C TRP A 565 6.28 -31.51 17.09
N ALA A 566 7.38 -32.04 16.56
CA ALA A 566 7.66 -31.91 15.16
C ALA A 566 6.71 -32.80 14.35
N LEU A 567 6.17 -32.26 13.26
CA LEU A 567 5.12 -32.87 12.46
C LEU A 567 5.62 -33.19 11.05
N GLY A 568 5.44 -34.44 10.64
CA GLY A 568 5.77 -34.92 9.30
C GLY A 568 7.27 -35.05 9.04
N PRO A 569 7.73 -34.87 7.79
CA PRO A 569 9.10 -35.17 7.39
C PRO A 569 10.15 -34.14 7.83
N ALA A 570 9.75 -32.91 8.14
CA ALA A 570 10.70 -31.87 8.53
C ALA A 570 10.04 -30.71 9.28
N THR A 571 10.78 -30.13 10.22
CA THR A 571 10.52 -28.76 10.70
C THR A 571 11.29 -27.79 9.81
N ARG A 572 10.63 -26.73 9.32
CA ARG A 572 11.26 -25.73 8.45
C ARG A 572 11.20 -24.36 9.08
N ILE A 573 12.36 -23.74 9.21
CA ILE A 573 12.51 -22.38 9.74
C ILE A 573 13.05 -21.51 8.60
N LYS A 574 12.25 -20.53 8.17
CA LYS A 574 12.66 -19.53 7.20
C LYS A 574 12.97 -18.24 7.94
N PHE A 575 14.09 -17.61 7.61
CA PHE A 575 14.49 -16.32 8.20
C PHE A 575 15.27 -15.49 7.19
N TYR A 576 15.26 -14.18 7.36
CA TYR A 576 15.87 -13.24 6.42
C TYR A 576 17.03 -12.45 7.06
N ILE A 577 18.12 -12.28 6.31
CA ILE A 577 19.23 -11.40 6.67
C ILE A 577 19.27 -10.23 5.69
N ASP A 578 19.08 -9.00 6.17
CA ASP A 578 19.14 -7.82 5.30
C ASP A 578 20.53 -7.67 4.67
N PRO A 579 20.65 -7.59 3.32
CA PRO A 579 21.93 -7.35 2.66
C PRO A 579 22.66 -6.08 3.14
N ALA A 580 21.92 -5.09 3.66
CA ALA A 580 22.49 -3.87 4.24
C ALA A 580 23.08 -4.07 5.65
N TRP A 581 22.81 -5.21 6.30
CA TRP A 581 23.38 -5.52 7.61
C TRP A 581 24.86 -5.92 7.51
N PRO A 582 25.64 -5.68 8.58
CA PRO A 582 27.06 -6.02 8.59
C PRO A 582 27.25 -7.55 8.56
N GLU A 583 28.43 -8.00 8.12
CA GLU A 583 28.75 -9.41 7.95
C GLU A 583 28.56 -10.25 9.23
N GLN A 584 28.72 -9.64 10.41
CA GLN A 584 28.51 -10.27 11.72
C GLN A 584 27.06 -10.72 11.93
N ALA A 585 26.08 -10.01 11.34
CA ALA A 585 24.66 -10.41 11.43
C ALA A 585 24.37 -11.75 10.73
N ARG A 586 25.33 -12.27 9.95
CA ARG A 586 25.25 -13.59 9.32
C ARG A 586 25.69 -14.72 10.24
N GLN A 587 26.32 -14.41 11.37
CA GLN A 587 26.81 -15.40 12.32
C GLN A 587 25.74 -15.65 13.39
N LEU A 588 25.13 -16.82 13.31
CA LEU A 588 24.00 -17.19 14.14
C LEU A 588 24.34 -18.40 15.00
N LEU A 589 23.67 -18.53 16.14
CA LEU A 589 23.71 -19.67 17.03
C LEU A 589 22.32 -20.30 17.05
N LEU A 590 22.21 -21.51 16.49
CA LEU A 590 21.05 -22.36 16.67
C LEU A 590 21.20 -23.12 17.98
N LYS A 591 20.27 -22.93 18.90
CA LYS A 591 20.12 -23.79 20.08
C LYS A 591 18.92 -24.69 19.89
N PHE A 592 19.13 -25.99 20.00
CA PHE A 592 18.13 -26.99 19.70
C PHE A 592 18.20 -28.13 20.71
N ALA A 593 17.06 -28.43 21.35
CA ALA A 593 16.92 -29.57 22.24
C ALA A 593 15.70 -30.41 21.83
N PHE A 594 15.88 -31.72 21.68
CA PHE A 594 14.81 -32.63 21.25
C PHE A 594 14.94 -34.04 21.83
N LYS A 595 13.85 -34.81 21.76
CA LYS A 595 13.75 -36.23 22.17
C LYS A 595 13.03 -37.04 21.10
N ASN A 596 13.43 -38.30 20.88
CA ASN A 596 12.60 -39.26 20.14
C ASN A 596 11.44 -39.75 21.03
N GLY A 597 10.41 -38.91 21.13
CA GLY A 597 9.28 -39.11 22.04
C GLY A 597 8.27 -40.16 21.56
N VAL A 598 8.24 -40.45 20.26
CA VAL A 598 7.61 -41.66 19.71
C VAL A 598 8.73 -42.69 19.56
N PRO A 599 8.60 -43.96 20.00
CA PRO A 599 9.67 -44.95 19.94
C PRO A 599 9.92 -45.45 18.51
N ILE A 600 10.30 -44.55 17.60
CA ILE A 600 10.66 -44.83 16.21
C ILE A 600 12.06 -45.46 16.23
N PRO A 601 12.20 -46.75 15.87
CA PRO A 601 13.50 -47.41 15.77
C PRO A 601 14.32 -46.75 14.66
N ASP A 602 15.63 -46.69 14.86
CA ASP A 602 16.59 -46.17 13.89
C ASP A 602 16.32 -44.72 13.44
N GLN A 603 15.61 -43.93 14.25
CA GLN A 603 15.32 -42.52 13.92
C GLN A 603 16.61 -41.71 13.82
N THR A 604 16.77 -40.98 12.73
CA THR A 604 17.84 -39.98 12.57
C THR A 604 17.26 -38.59 12.35
N VAL A 605 18.04 -37.58 12.70
CA VAL A 605 17.71 -36.17 12.50
C VAL A 605 18.85 -35.48 11.76
N THR A 606 18.55 -34.85 10.64
CA THR A 606 19.54 -34.10 9.85
C THR A 606 19.15 -32.64 9.81
N ILE A 607 20.05 -31.77 10.25
CA ILE A 607 19.89 -30.32 10.13
C ILE A 607 20.55 -29.87 8.83
N ARG A 608 19.80 -29.12 8.02
CA ARG A 608 20.23 -28.53 6.76
C ARG A 608 20.09 -27.03 6.81
N LEU A 609 21.07 -26.30 6.30
CA LEU A 609 20.97 -24.87 6.04
C LEU A 609 21.11 -24.63 4.55
N ASN A 610 20.10 -24.01 3.93
CA ASN A 610 20.05 -23.71 2.50
C ASN A 610 20.34 -24.95 1.63
N GLY A 611 19.75 -26.09 2.00
CA GLY A 611 19.90 -27.37 1.30
C GLY A 611 21.20 -28.12 1.58
N LYS A 612 22.13 -27.56 2.36
CA LYS A 612 23.39 -28.21 2.75
C LYS A 612 23.27 -28.84 4.13
N ASP A 613 23.59 -30.12 4.26
CA ASP A 613 23.68 -30.81 5.56
C ASP A 613 24.77 -30.15 6.42
N ILE A 614 24.39 -29.73 7.63
CA ILE A 614 25.29 -29.10 8.60
C ILE A 614 25.52 -29.97 9.85
N ARG A 615 24.55 -30.81 10.21
CA ARG A 615 24.68 -31.78 11.31
C ARG A 615 23.76 -32.97 11.06
N HIS A 616 24.28 -34.17 11.30
CA HIS A 616 23.50 -35.40 11.32
C HIS A 616 23.57 -35.98 12.73
N PHE A 617 22.42 -36.36 13.29
CA PHE A 617 22.31 -37.08 14.55
C PHE A 617 21.89 -38.52 14.24
N SER A 618 22.78 -39.45 14.59
CA SER A 618 22.57 -40.88 14.43
C SER A 618 21.51 -41.41 15.41
N SER A 619 21.00 -42.61 15.12
CA SER A 619 20.06 -43.32 16.00
C SER A 619 20.62 -43.58 17.39
N GLU A 620 21.92 -43.78 17.51
CA GLU A 620 22.65 -44.00 18.76
C GLU A 620 22.74 -42.72 19.61
N GLU A 621 22.92 -41.57 18.95
CA GLU A 621 22.94 -40.27 19.61
C GLU A 621 21.56 -39.92 20.17
N ILE A 622 20.52 -40.10 19.35
CA ILE A 622 19.15 -39.71 19.69
C ILE A 622 18.52 -40.68 20.69
N GLY A 623 18.71 -42.00 20.52
CA GLY A 623 18.09 -43.03 21.35
C GLY A 623 16.55 -42.94 21.41
N ILE A 624 15.89 -43.82 22.18
CA ILE A 624 14.46 -43.68 22.50
C ILE A 624 14.35 -42.86 23.78
N GLN A 625 13.51 -41.81 23.78
CA GLN A 625 13.28 -40.90 24.93
C GLN A 625 14.51 -40.17 25.48
N LYS A 626 15.70 -40.34 24.89
CA LYS A 626 16.91 -39.64 25.30
C LYS A 626 16.87 -38.22 24.72
N GLN A 627 17.20 -37.25 25.57
CA GLN A 627 17.30 -35.85 25.18
C GLN A 627 18.65 -35.58 24.53
N VAL A 628 18.61 -34.85 23.43
CA VAL A 628 19.78 -34.30 22.75
C VAL A 628 19.70 -32.80 22.84
N ASP A 629 20.76 -32.17 23.35
CA ASP A 629 20.96 -30.72 23.37
C ASP A 629 22.11 -30.36 22.44
N ALA A 630 21.89 -29.41 21.54
CA ALA A 630 22.87 -29.01 20.53
C ALA A 630 22.87 -27.48 20.36
N ASP A 631 24.08 -26.91 20.43
CA ASP A 631 24.38 -25.52 20.11
C ASP A 631 25.26 -25.51 18.86
N MET A 632 24.82 -24.83 17.81
CA MET A 632 25.47 -24.86 16.49
C MET A 632 25.64 -23.45 15.94
N ALA A 633 26.89 -23.09 15.65
CA ALA A 633 27.18 -21.89 14.88
C ALA A 633 26.79 -22.09 13.42
N LEU A 634 26.02 -21.16 12.88
CA LEU A 634 25.54 -21.12 11.52
C LEU A 634 26.07 -19.85 10.85
N THR A 635 26.50 -19.96 9.60
CA THR A 635 26.76 -18.79 8.75
C THR A 635 25.66 -18.71 7.70
N ALA A 636 24.74 -17.76 7.89
CA ALA A 636 23.67 -17.48 6.96
C ALA A 636 24.18 -16.75 5.71
N LYS A 637 23.47 -16.88 4.59
CA LYS A 637 23.68 -16.00 3.43
C LYS A 637 22.89 -14.71 3.60
N GLN A 638 23.24 -13.68 2.82
CA GLN A 638 22.37 -12.52 2.67
C GLN A 638 21.04 -12.94 2.02
N GLY A 639 19.96 -12.27 2.41
CA GLY A 639 18.61 -12.59 1.94
C GLY A 639 17.96 -13.75 2.70
N LEU A 640 17.10 -14.50 2.00
CA LEU A 640 16.33 -15.59 2.58
C LEU A 640 17.20 -16.82 2.88
N ASN A 641 17.07 -17.33 4.10
CA ASN A 641 17.68 -18.56 4.57
C ASN A 641 16.61 -19.58 4.96
N VAL A 642 16.88 -20.86 4.69
CA VAL A 642 16.01 -21.97 5.07
C VAL A 642 16.81 -22.96 5.89
N LEU A 643 16.43 -23.10 7.17
CA LEU A 643 16.95 -24.11 8.07
C LEU A 643 15.91 -25.23 8.18
N GLU A 644 16.28 -26.44 7.77
CA GLU A 644 15.43 -27.63 7.83
C GLU A 644 15.96 -28.60 8.88
N ILE A 645 15.08 -29.12 9.71
CA ILE A 645 15.35 -30.24 10.62
C ILE A 645 14.57 -31.42 10.06
N VAL A 646 15.27 -32.29 9.34
CA VAL A 646 14.70 -33.41 8.59
C VAL A 646 14.70 -34.66 9.47
N TYR A 647 13.55 -35.34 9.51
CA TYR A 647 13.35 -36.56 10.28
C TYR A 647 13.31 -37.76 9.32
N GLN A 648 13.94 -38.86 9.71
CA GLN A 648 13.96 -40.08 8.88
C GLN A 648 12.59 -40.76 8.78
N ASP A 649 11.79 -40.64 9.84
CA ASP A 649 10.41 -41.14 9.89
C ASP A 649 9.56 -40.36 10.91
N TRP A 650 8.26 -40.62 10.91
CA TRP A 650 7.27 -40.03 11.81
C TRP A 650 6.10 -41.00 11.99
N ASN A 651 5.26 -40.75 12.99
CA ASN A 651 4.04 -41.53 13.19
C ASN A 651 3.11 -41.43 11.97
N HIS A 652 2.60 -42.55 11.47
CA HIS A 652 1.86 -42.65 10.20
C HIS A 652 2.69 -42.31 8.95
N GLY A 653 4.03 -42.29 9.06
CA GLY A 653 4.96 -42.20 7.94
C GLY A 653 5.12 -43.57 7.28
N LYS A 654 6.23 -44.27 7.55
CA LYS A 654 6.42 -45.64 7.02
C LYS A 654 5.53 -46.67 7.73
N LYS A 655 5.19 -46.44 8.99
CA LYS A 655 4.29 -47.27 9.80
C LYS A 655 3.70 -46.49 10.98
N ASN A 656 2.76 -47.11 11.68
CA ASN A 656 2.20 -46.58 12.91
C ASN A 656 3.06 -47.02 14.08
N TYR A 657 3.55 -46.07 14.86
CA TYR A 657 4.54 -46.32 15.93
C TYR A 657 3.89 -46.43 17.32
N GLY A 658 2.66 -46.95 17.36
CA GLY A 658 1.97 -47.33 18.60
C GLY A 658 1.23 -46.21 19.32
N SER A 659 1.12 -45.00 18.75
CA SER A 659 0.19 -43.99 19.27
C SER A 659 -1.15 -44.05 18.50
N ASN A 660 -2.26 -44.05 19.23
CA ASN A 660 -3.59 -43.77 18.65
C ASN A 660 -3.75 -42.28 18.26
N ASP A 661 -2.68 -41.51 18.35
CA ASP A 661 -2.66 -40.10 18.00
C ASP A 661 -2.64 -39.98 16.47
N PRO A 662 -3.62 -39.31 15.84
CA PRO A 662 -3.70 -39.18 14.39
C PRO A 662 -2.62 -38.25 13.81
N ARG A 663 -1.86 -37.53 14.65
CA ARG A 663 -0.84 -36.58 14.22
C ARG A 663 0.42 -37.30 13.71
N GLN A 664 1.10 -36.65 12.76
CA GLN A 664 2.35 -37.12 12.16
C GLN A 664 3.58 -36.83 13.05
N LEU A 665 3.60 -37.35 14.28
CA LEU A 665 4.60 -37.03 15.29
C LEU A 665 6.00 -37.60 14.95
N ALA A 666 7.02 -36.74 14.82
CA ALA A 666 8.39 -37.15 14.52
C ALA A 666 9.30 -37.16 15.76
N VAL A 667 9.54 -35.99 16.36
CA VAL A 667 10.33 -35.80 17.59
C VAL A 667 9.64 -34.78 18.50
N VAL A 668 9.96 -34.81 19.79
CA VAL A 668 9.56 -33.78 20.76
C VAL A 668 10.64 -32.71 20.79
N VAL A 669 10.29 -31.47 20.51
CA VAL A 669 11.17 -30.31 20.53
C VAL A 669 10.97 -29.56 21.85
N MET A 670 12.01 -29.54 22.67
CA MET A 670 12.05 -28.97 24.03
C MET A 670 12.66 -27.57 24.06
N HIS A 671 13.61 -27.30 23.17
CA HIS A 671 14.18 -25.98 22.97
C HIS A 671 14.48 -25.77 21.48
N LEU A 672 14.15 -24.59 20.96
CA LEU A 672 14.49 -24.21 19.59
C LEU A 672 14.62 -22.69 19.55
N SER A 673 15.83 -22.18 19.33
CA SER A 673 16.06 -20.74 19.22
C SER A 673 17.15 -20.41 18.23
N LEU A 674 17.01 -19.26 17.59
CA LEU A 674 18.01 -18.67 16.69
C LEU A 674 18.47 -17.35 17.31
N GLN A 675 19.78 -17.19 17.47
CA GLN A 675 20.40 -16.05 18.17
C GLN A 675 21.57 -15.52 17.36
N GLU A 676 21.89 -14.24 17.45
CA GLU A 676 23.17 -13.75 16.94
C GLU A 676 24.33 -14.18 17.83
N THR A 677 25.45 -14.52 17.21
CA THR A 677 26.70 -14.71 17.97
C THR A 677 27.22 -13.35 18.39
N LYS A 678 27.30 -13.12 19.70
CA LYS A 678 27.88 -11.91 20.28
C LYS A 678 29.37 -11.76 19.96
#